data_AF-W9RV86-F1
#
_entry.id   AF-W9RV86-F1
#
_cell.length_a   1.000
_cell.length_b   1.000
_cell.length_c   1.000
_cell.angle_alpha   90.00
_cell.angle_beta   90.00
_cell.angle_gamma   90.00
#
_symmetry.space_group_name_H-M   'P 1'
#
loop_
_entity.id
_entity.type
_entity.pdbx_description
1 polymer ?
#
loop_
_entity_poly.entity_id
_entity_poly.type
_entity_poly.pdbx_seq_one_letter_code
_entity_poly.pdbx_strand_id
1 'polypeptide(L)'
;MRKRTIWAWGVAIVCFVVLMIVTPAIPQSQAYHDFADQRTFFGIPNMLNVVSNFPFLVIGVIGLVLCYYGNYFRLSLQGELWGWTCFYIGVAAVAFGSSYYHLKPNDARLVWDRLPFVPCIVIPVMAILLPPMYTHSTYWLWAAGFYLLAKVEEAADKVIYGWTHHIVSGHTLKHLCAAMVPVFLTLMLAKRTVQTNRCFSLSNPHITIVTPTLIIVVLLIYLWIKPVPVYLVDFACYRPPDSLRVPESHFIEHSEAADVFDQESLDFQEKVLWRSGIGSEACMPISVHEMPPGDSFHVANAEIEQVLFTIVEDLLSKRNINPKTIDILVTNCSLFCPTPSISSMIINRFGFRSDVRSVSLGGMGCSAGILAISLAKDLLRVHKNSLALVLSMEAVSPNGYTGKEKSMLIANVLFRMGGAAILLSNRKTDKSTAKYELRHLVRTHTGSDDQAYQSVFQDEDDDGKVGVSISRSLLHVASKALKINVSKLGPLVLPYSEQLRYAWMTVRRRIRPPPGRRGGGLFVPNFKKAFEHFCIHAGGRGVIDGLEENLKLEKEDGEASRMTLYRFGNTSSSSVWYELCYLEAKGKMKKGDRVWQIAFGSGFKCNSAVWKCISHIDPNELNAWSDRISLFPVQIPNGSH
;
A
#
# COMPACT_ATOMS: atom_id res chain seq x y z
N MET A 1 33.81 -21.56 -32.16
CA MET A 1 32.71 -21.35 -31.18
C MET A 1 33.14 -21.43 -29.70
N ARG A 2 34.24 -22.10 -29.31
CA ARG A 2 34.60 -22.35 -27.90
C ARG A 2 35.01 -21.12 -27.04
N LYS A 3 35.70 -20.12 -27.61
CA LYS A 3 36.21 -18.95 -26.83
C LYS A 3 35.12 -17.91 -26.49
N ARG A 4 34.19 -17.61 -27.41
CA ARG A 4 33.12 -16.62 -27.18
C ARG A 4 32.13 -17.06 -26.09
N THR A 5 31.84 -18.35 -25.99
CA THR A 5 30.94 -18.90 -24.97
C THR A 5 31.57 -18.84 -23.58
N ILE A 6 32.88 -19.09 -23.44
CA ILE A 6 33.60 -18.98 -22.16
C ILE A 6 33.62 -17.52 -21.67
N TRP A 7 33.85 -16.56 -22.58
CA TRP A 7 33.77 -15.13 -22.25
C TRP A 7 32.34 -14.70 -21.86
N ALA A 8 31.31 -15.21 -22.54
CA ALA A 8 29.92 -14.93 -22.18
C ALA A 8 29.54 -15.47 -20.80
N TRP A 9 29.98 -16.68 -20.44
CA TRP A 9 29.79 -17.24 -19.10
C TRP A 9 30.61 -16.50 -18.04
N GLY A 10 31.86 -16.12 -18.35
CA GLY A 10 32.68 -15.32 -17.46
C GLY A 10 32.06 -13.95 -17.15
N VAL A 11 31.55 -13.26 -18.18
CA VAL A 11 30.84 -11.99 -18.03
C VAL A 11 29.53 -12.18 -17.27
N ALA A 12 28.76 -13.24 -17.54
CA ALA A 12 27.52 -13.51 -16.81
C ALA A 12 27.76 -13.78 -15.32
N ILE A 13 28.80 -14.54 -14.98
CA ILE A 13 29.19 -14.83 -13.59
C ILE A 13 29.68 -13.55 -12.90
N VAL A 14 30.52 -12.75 -13.54
CA VAL A 14 31.00 -11.47 -12.99
C VAL A 14 29.84 -10.49 -12.80
N CYS A 15 28.94 -10.36 -13.79
CA CYS A 15 27.74 -9.53 -13.67
C CYS A 15 26.84 -9.99 -12.53
N PHE A 16 26.66 -11.30 -12.34
CA PHE A 16 25.86 -11.86 -11.25
C PHE A 16 26.48 -11.61 -9.87
N VAL A 17 27.80 -11.80 -9.73
CA VAL A 17 28.55 -11.51 -8.49
C VAL A 17 28.51 -10.01 -8.16
N VAL A 18 28.70 -9.15 -9.16
CA VAL A 18 28.57 -7.69 -9.01
C VAL A 18 27.14 -7.31 -8.63
N LEU A 19 26.12 -7.92 -9.25
CA LEU A 19 24.72 -7.71 -8.87
C LEU A 19 24.48 -8.10 -7.41
N MET A 20 25.02 -9.23 -6.95
CA MET A 20 24.89 -9.69 -5.56
C MET A 20 25.56 -8.78 -4.53
N ILE A 21 26.69 -8.14 -4.91
CA ILE A 21 27.43 -7.22 -4.01
C ILE A 21 26.79 -5.82 -4.02
N VAL A 22 26.24 -5.39 -5.15
CA VAL A 22 25.72 -4.03 -5.36
C VAL A 22 24.23 -3.91 -5.00
N THR A 23 23.45 -4.98 -5.09
CA THR A 23 22.07 -4.96 -4.59
C THR A 23 22.06 -5.04 -3.06
N PRO A 24 21.34 -4.14 -2.37
CA PRO A 24 21.14 -4.30 -0.92
C PRO A 24 20.43 -5.64 -0.66
N ALA A 25 20.80 -6.33 0.41
CA ALA A 25 20.13 -7.55 0.85
C ALA A 25 18.61 -7.31 0.82
N ILE A 26 17.87 -8.14 0.07
CA ILE A 26 16.42 -8.01 -0.02
C ILE A 26 15.89 -8.15 1.41
N PRO A 27 15.34 -7.09 2.03
CA PRO A 27 14.97 -7.15 3.44
C PRO A 27 13.83 -8.14 3.58
N GLN A 28 14.09 -9.24 4.28
CA GLN A 28 13.07 -10.21 4.63
C GLN A 28 12.40 -9.74 5.94
N SER A 29 11.14 -10.13 6.17
CA SER A 29 10.49 -9.87 7.46
C SER A 29 11.35 -10.48 8.58
N GLN A 30 11.61 -9.74 9.67
CA GLN A 30 12.42 -10.24 10.79
C GLN A 30 11.82 -11.52 11.40
N ALA A 31 10.50 -11.71 11.30
CA ALA A 31 9.83 -12.94 11.71
C ALA A 31 10.27 -14.19 10.93
N TYR A 32 10.88 -14.03 9.74
CA TYR A 32 11.41 -15.14 8.95
C TYR A 32 12.70 -15.73 9.54
N HIS A 33 13.44 -14.95 10.34
CA HIS A 33 14.67 -15.38 11.01
C HIS A 33 14.40 -16.02 12.39
N ASP A 34 13.15 -15.96 12.85
CA ASP A 34 12.71 -16.45 14.16
C ASP A 34 12.32 -17.93 14.10
N PHE A 35 13.32 -18.81 14.18
CA PHE A 35 13.11 -20.25 14.18
C PHE A 35 12.43 -20.74 15.46
N ALA A 36 11.64 -21.81 15.35
CA ALA A 36 10.96 -22.41 16.50
C ALA A 36 11.95 -23.04 17.50
N ASP A 37 13.00 -23.70 17.00
CA ASP A 37 14.07 -24.26 17.84
C ASP A 37 15.29 -23.34 17.86
N GLN A 38 15.52 -22.70 19.00
CA GLN A 38 16.65 -21.81 19.28
C GLN A 38 17.64 -22.39 20.29
N ARG A 39 17.53 -23.69 20.61
CA ARG A 39 18.35 -24.31 21.65
C ARG A 39 19.82 -24.35 21.24
N THR A 40 20.67 -24.07 22.23
CA THR A 40 22.12 -24.14 22.11
C THR A 40 22.60 -25.45 22.73
N PHE A 41 23.26 -26.30 21.94
CA PHE A 41 23.92 -27.51 22.42
C PHE A 41 25.40 -27.45 22.04
N PHE A 42 26.29 -27.89 22.93
CA PHE A 42 27.75 -27.87 22.72
C PHE A 42 28.31 -26.49 22.30
N GLY A 43 27.69 -25.40 22.75
CA GLY A 43 28.11 -24.03 22.39
C GLY A 43 27.68 -23.56 20.99
N ILE A 44 26.91 -24.37 20.25
CA ILE A 44 26.41 -24.04 18.92
C ILE A 44 24.94 -23.60 19.01
N PRO A 45 24.61 -22.34 18.67
CA PRO A 45 23.23 -21.86 18.65
C PRO A 45 22.44 -22.49 17.52
N ASN A 46 21.14 -22.74 17.73
CA ASN A 46 20.25 -23.40 16.76
C ASN A 46 20.77 -24.77 16.30
N MET A 47 21.41 -25.53 17.19
CA MET A 47 22.24 -26.70 16.84
C MET A 47 21.55 -27.68 15.90
N LEU A 48 20.28 -28.03 16.15
CA LEU A 48 19.56 -28.99 15.29
C LEU A 48 19.32 -28.46 13.88
N ASN A 49 19.10 -27.16 13.70
CA ASN A 49 18.98 -26.53 12.38
C ASN A 49 20.34 -26.47 11.65
N VAL A 50 21.45 -26.38 12.39
CA VAL A 50 22.81 -26.41 11.83
C VAL A 50 23.19 -27.84 11.43
N VAL A 51 23.07 -28.81 12.32
CA VAL A 51 23.51 -30.19 12.10
C VAL A 51 22.67 -30.92 11.06
N SER A 52 21.37 -30.61 10.96
CA SER A 52 20.49 -31.21 9.95
C SER A 52 20.87 -30.88 8.49
N ASN A 53 21.82 -29.97 8.27
CA ASN A 53 22.41 -29.71 6.97
C ASN A 53 23.55 -30.68 6.58
N PHE A 54 24.10 -31.44 7.53
CA PHE A 54 25.19 -32.39 7.29
C PHE A 54 24.88 -33.48 6.24
N PRO A 55 23.65 -34.03 6.13
CA PRO A 55 23.30 -34.98 5.09
C PRO A 55 23.58 -34.48 3.66
N PHE A 56 23.41 -33.18 3.39
CA PHE A 56 23.75 -32.61 2.07
C PHE A 56 25.24 -32.75 1.74
N LEU A 57 26.13 -32.61 2.73
CA LEU A 57 27.56 -32.81 2.54
C LEU A 57 27.85 -34.27 2.16
N VAL A 58 27.27 -35.22 2.90
CA VAL A 58 27.46 -36.65 2.66
C VAL A 58 26.97 -37.03 1.26
N ILE A 59 25.76 -36.62 0.89
CA ILE A 59 25.16 -36.93 -0.42
C ILE A 59 25.93 -36.25 -1.56
N GLY A 60 26.33 -34.98 -1.37
CA GLY A 60 27.14 -34.24 -2.33
C GLY A 60 28.48 -34.91 -2.60
N VAL A 61 29.21 -35.31 -1.56
CA VAL A 61 30.50 -36.01 -1.69
C VAL A 61 30.34 -37.38 -2.33
N ILE A 62 29.37 -38.19 -1.89
CA ILE A 62 29.11 -39.51 -2.48
C ILE A 62 28.75 -39.37 -3.97
N GLY A 63 27.84 -38.47 -4.31
CA GLY A 63 27.45 -38.23 -5.70
C GLY A 63 28.61 -37.76 -6.57
N LEU A 64 29.48 -36.90 -6.03
CA LEU A 64 30.69 -36.44 -6.73
C LEU A 64 31.68 -37.59 -6.96
N VAL A 65 31.93 -38.44 -5.97
CA VAL A 65 32.76 -39.64 -6.14
C VAL A 65 32.19 -40.56 -7.21
N LEU A 66 30.87 -40.82 -7.18
CA LEU A 66 30.20 -41.68 -8.16
C LEU A 66 30.20 -41.11 -9.59
N CYS A 67 30.30 -39.80 -9.77
CA CYS A 67 30.47 -39.17 -11.09
C CYS A 67 31.81 -39.52 -11.75
N TYR A 68 32.88 -39.71 -10.97
CA TYR A 68 34.23 -39.94 -11.48
C TYR A 68 34.72 -41.39 -11.31
N TYR A 69 34.12 -42.16 -10.40
CA TYR A 69 34.53 -43.54 -10.12
C TYR A 69 33.91 -44.53 -11.13
N GLY A 70 34.76 -45.20 -11.91
CA GLY A 70 34.39 -46.34 -12.76
C GLY A 70 33.31 -46.07 -13.81
N ASN A 71 33.04 -44.79 -14.13
CA ASN A 71 31.87 -44.35 -14.90
C ASN A 71 30.56 -45.01 -14.42
N TYR A 72 30.35 -45.03 -13.09
CA TYR A 72 29.22 -45.72 -12.46
C TYR A 72 27.86 -45.24 -13.00
N PHE A 73 27.71 -43.93 -13.18
CA PHE A 73 26.52 -43.35 -13.80
C PHE A 73 26.48 -43.52 -15.32
N ARG A 74 27.46 -44.13 -16.01
CA ARG A 74 27.49 -44.29 -17.47
C ARG A 74 27.32 -42.96 -18.22
N LEU A 75 27.99 -41.90 -17.78
CA LEU A 75 27.97 -40.55 -18.38
C LEU A 75 28.77 -40.59 -19.69
N SER A 76 28.13 -40.27 -20.81
CA SER A 76 28.74 -40.37 -22.14
C SER A 76 29.14 -39.02 -22.73
N LEU A 77 28.46 -37.94 -22.33
CA LEU A 77 28.72 -36.59 -22.81
C LEU A 77 29.50 -35.79 -21.78
N GLN A 78 30.55 -35.08 -22.24
CA GLN A 78 31.37 -34.23 -21.37
C GLN A 78 30.54 -33.14 -20.67
N GLY A 79 29.52 -32.58 -21.34
CA GLY A 79 28.61 -31.61 -20.72
C GLY A 79 27.71 -32.20 -19.64
N GLU A 80 27.38 -33.49 -19.72
CA GLU A 80 26.59 -34.20 -18.72
C GLU A 80 27.41 -34.43 -17.45
N LEU A 81 28.68 -34.83 -17.59
CA LEU A 81 29.62 -34.94 -16.49
C LEU A 81 29.79 -33.60 -15.77
N TRP A 82 30.05 -32.51 -16.50
CA TRP A 82 30.17 -31.19 -15.91
C TRP A 82 28.88 -30.72 -15.22
N GLY A 83 27.71 -31.02 -15.79
CA GLY A 83 26.41 -30.70 -15.18
C GLY A 83 26.23 -31.37 -13.82
N TRP A 84 26.43 -32.69 -13.75
CA TRP A 84 26.26 -33.45 -12.50
C TRP A 84 27.36 -33.15 -11.48
N THR A 85 28.60 -32.90 -11.91
CA THR A 85 29.66 -32.40 -11.03
C THR A 85 29.26 -31.08 -10.39
N CYS A 86 28.77 -30.11 -11.17
CA CYS A 86 28.30 -28.82 -10.64
C CYS A 86 27.10 -28.98 -9.70
N PHE A 87 26.19 -29.92 -9.99
CA PHE A 87 25.07 -30.25 -9.12
C PHE A 87 25.55 -30.76 -7.75
N TYR A 88 26.41 -31.78 -7.71
CA TYR A 88 26.87 -32.37 -6.44
C TYR A 88 27.81 -31.45 -5.65
N ILE A 89 28.61 -30.61 -6.32
CA ILE A 89 29.33 -29.50 -5.66
C ILE A 89 28.35 -28.53 -5.02
N GLY A 90 27.28 -28.16 -5.72
CA GLY A 90 26.20 -27.31 -5.19
C GLY A 90 25.53 -27.92 -3.98
N VAL A 91 25.16 -29.21 -4.03
CA VAL A 91 24.58 -29.96 -2.92
C VAL A 91 25.53 -29.98 -1.71
N ALA A 92 26.81 -30.26 -1.90
CA ALA A 92 27.80 -30.20 -0.81
C ALA A 92 27.95 -28.77 -0.23
N ALA A 93 27.87 -27.75 -1.07
CA ALA A 93 27.94 -26.36 -0.65
C ALA A 93 26.71 -25.89 0.16
N VAL A 94 25.53 -26.50 -0.02
CA VAL A 94 24.33 -26.25 0.82
C VAL A 94 24.67 -26.47 2.29
N ALA A 95 25.42 -27.53 2.60
CA ALA A 95 25.77 -27.87 3.98
C ALA A 95 26.48 -26.72 4.69
N PHE A 96 27.42 -26.05 4.02
CA PHE A 96 28.18 -24.95 4.60
C PHE A 96 27.41 -23.63 4.58
N GLY A 97 26.77 -23.31 3.45
CA GLY A 97 26.04 -22.06 3.27
C GLY A 97 24.81 -21.94 4.18
N SER A 98 24.02 -23.03 4.26
CA SER A 98 22.86 -23.11 5.13
C SER A 98 23.25 -23.13 6.62
N SER A 99 24.28 -23.91 6.98
CA SER A 99 24.81 -23.90 8.36
C SER A 99 25.29 -22.50 8.79
N TYR A 100 25.98 -21.76 7.92
CA TYR A 100 26.47 -20.42 8.22
C TYR A 100 25.34 -19.40 8.50
N TYR A 101 24.23 -19.54 7.78
CA TYR A 101 23.01 -18.76 8.03
C TYR A 101 22.34 -19.18 9.33
N HIS A 102 22.12 -20.47 9.55
CA HIS A 102 21.44 -20.98 10.75
C HIS A 102 22.20 -20.73 12.06
N LEU A 103 23.53 -20.63 12.00
CA LEU A 103 24.36 -20.22 13.16
C LEU A 103 24.04 -18.80 13.65
N LYS A 104 23.69 -17.87 12.77
CA LYS A 104 23.30 -16.49 13.16
C LYS A 104 22.39 -15.89 12.09
N PRO A 105 21.08 -16.13 12.17
CA PRO A 105 20.14 -15.77 11.10
C PRO A 105 20.08 -14.26 10.91
N ASN A 106 20.29 -13.80 9.68
CA ASN A 106 20.11 -12.40 9.26
C ASN A 106 20.07 -12.31 7.74
N ASP A 107 19.57 -11.18 7.23
CA ASP A 107 19.45 -10.88 5.80
C ASP A 107 20.78 -11.00 5.04
N ALA A 108 21.90 -10.61 5.65
CA ALA A 108 23.22 -10.66 5.02
C ALA A 108 23.72 -12.10 4.82
N ARG A 109 23.31 -13.04 5.69
CA ARG A 109 23.70 -14.45 5.62
C ARG A 109 22.73 -15.31 4.83
N LEU A 110 21.48 -14.87 4.67
CA LEU A 110 20.43 -15.58 3.94
C LEU A 110 20.81 -15.89 2.49
N VAL A 111 21.65 -15.06 1.87
CA VAL A 111 22.15 -15.32 0.52
C VAL A 111 22.97 -16.61 0.42
N TRP A 112 23.73 -16.96 1.47
CA TRP A 112 24.55 -18.16 1.52
C TRP A 112 23.71 -19.43 1.72
N ASP A 113 22.53 -19.31 2.33
CA ASP A 113 21.55 -20.39 2.41
C ASP A 113 20.92 -20.69 1.04
N ARG A 114 20.64 -19.65 0.24
CA ARG A 114 19.90 -19.78 -1.04
C ARG A 114 20.77 -20.01 -2.27
N LEU A 115 21.98 -19.47 -2.29
CA LEU A 115 22.90 -19.54 -3.44
C LEU A 115 23.22 -20.98 -3.87
N PRO A 116 23.49 -21.94 -2.96
CA PRO A 116 23.78 -23.32 -3.34
C PRO A 116 22.60 -24.09 -3.97
N PHE A 117 21.35 -23.60 -3.81
CA PHE A 117 20.16 -24.20 -4.43
C PHE A 117 19.99 -23.83 -5.92
N VAL A 118 20.70 -22.82 -6.43
CA VAL A 118 20.54 -22.36 -7.82
C VAL A 118 20.88 -23.46 -8.85
N PRO A 119 22.02 -24.18 -8.77
CA PRO A 119 22.30 -25.30 -9.66
C PRO A 119 21.29 -26.45 -9.48
N CYS A 120 20.81 -26.66 -8.25
CA CYS A 120 19.84 -27.70 -7.91
C CYS A 120 18.45 -27.46 -8.53
N ILE A 121 18.14 -26.24 -8.96
CA ILE A 121 16.89 -25.90 -9.65
C ILE A 121 17.12 -25.80 -11.16
N VAL A 122 18.21 -25.14 -11.57
CA VAL A 122 18.50 -24.89 -12.98
C VAL A 122 18.82 -26.17 -13.74
N ILE A 123 19.55 -27.11 -13.15
CA ILE A 123 19.96 -28.34 -13.84
C ILE A 123 18.77 -29.29 -14.09
N PRO A 124 17.86 -29.53 -13.11
CA PRO A 124 16.59 -30.20 -13.36
C PRO A 124 15.70 -29.51 -14.41
N VAL A 125 15.56 -28.18 -14.34
CA VAL A 125 14.76 -27.43 -15.30
C VAL A 125 15.36 -27.52 -16.70
N MET A 126 16.69 -27.48 -16.84
CA MET A 126 17.38 -27.73 -18.10
C MET A 126 17.20 -29.17 -18.59
N ALA A 127 17.17 -30.16 -17.68
CA ALA A 127 16.91 -31.57 -18.02
C ALA A 127 15.44 -31.84 -18.40
N ILE A 128 14.50 -30.97 -18.01
CA ILE A 128 13.08 -30.97 -18.42
C ILE A 128 12.89 -30.24 -19.76
N LEU A 129 13.58 -29.11 -19.95
CA LEU A 129 13.47 -28.27 -21.15
C LEU A 129 14.28 -28.80 -22.33
N LEU A 130 15.30 -29.63 -22.09
CA LEU A 130 16.07 -30.35 -23.10
C LEU A 130 15.60 -31.81 -23.14
N PRO A 131 15.50 -32.44 -24.33
CA PRO A 131 14.87 -33.76 -24.47
C PRO A 131 15.56 -34.81 -23.57
N PRO A 132 14.81 -35.54 -22.73
CA PRO A 132 15.41 -36.49 -21.80
C PRO A 132 15.82 -37.78 -22.52
N MET A 133 17.11 -38.12 -22.43
CA MET A 133 17.62 -39.45 -22.79
C MET A 133 17.43 -40.49 -21.67
N TYR A 134 16.66 -40.16 -20.62
CA TYR A 134 16.66 -40.90 -19.35
C TYR A 134 15.40 -41.75 -19.14
N THR A 135 15.60 -43.00 -18.71
CA THR A 135 14.57 -43.91 -18.20
C THR A 135 14.38 -43.72 -16.69
N HIS A 136 13.25 -44.17 -16.12
CA HIS A 136 12.86 -44.06 -14.69
C HIS A 136 12.45 -42.65 -14.19
N SER A 137 11.49 -42.01 -14.87
CA SER A 137 10.90 -40.72 -14.48
C SER A 137 10.13 -40.72 -13.14
N THR A 138 9.84 -41.89 -12.56
CA THR A 138 9.14 -42.00 -11.26
C THR A 138 9.96 -41.46 -10.09
N TYR A 139 11.29 -41.49 -10.16
CA TYR A 139 12.15 -40.89 -9.13
C TYR A 139 12.04 -39.36 -9.07
N TRP A 140 11.67 -38.70 -10.17
CA TRP A 140 11.37 -37.26 -10.18
C TRP A 140 10.09 -36.93 -9.40
N LEU A 141 9.09 -37.82 -9.43
CA LEU A 141 7.87 -37.65 -8.64
C LEU A 141 8.17 -37.77 -7.14
N TRP A 142 9.02 -38.73 -6.75
CA TRP A 142 9.49 -38.85 -5.37
C TRP A 142 10.30 -37.62 -4.93
N ALA A 143 11.25 -37.16 -5.76
CA ALA A 143 12.01 -35.95 -5.48
C ALA A 143 11.11 -34.71 -5.33
N ALA A 144 10.11 -34.54 -6.20
CA ALA A 144 9.13 -33.47 -6.10
C ALA A 144 8.25 -33.58 -4.84
N GLY A 145 7.85 -34.80 -4.47
CA GLY A 145 7.07 -35.07 -3.26
C GLY A 145 7.82 -34.69 -1.97
N PHE A 146 9.08 -35.11 -1.84
CA PHE A 146 9.93 -34.76 -0.69
C PHE A 146 10.25 -33.25 -0.64
N TYR A 147 10.41 -32.60 -1.79
CA TYR A 147 10.56 -31.14 -1.85
C TYR A 147 9.29 -30.41 -1.36
N LEU A 148 8.11 -30.86 -1.80
CA LEU A 148 6.84 -30.29 -1.37
C LEU A 148 6.64 -30.51 0.13
N LEU A 149 6.96 -31.69 0.64
CA LEU A 149 6.91 -32.00 2.07
C LEU A 149 7.83 -31.07 2.88
N ALA A 150 9.07 -30.85 2.42
CA ALA A 150 9.98 -29.90 3.06
C ALA A 150 9.41 -28.48 3.12
N LYS A 151 8.67 -28.04 2.08
CA LYS A 151 8.02 -26.72 2.07
C LYS A 151 6.85 -26.62 3.04
N VAL A 152 6.10 -27.71 3.23
CA VAL A 152 5.04 -27.78 4.23
C VAL A 152 5.64 -27.73 5.63
N GLU A 153 6.71 -28.48 5.88
CA GLU A 153 7.42 -28.49 7.17
C GLU A 153 8.03 -27.13 7.53
N GLU A 154 8.57 -26.41 6.54
CA GLU A 154 9.03 -25.02 6.69
C GLU A 154 7.91 -24.06 7.10
N ALA A 155 6.74 -24.18 6.48
CA ALA A 155 5.60 -23.32 6.79
C ALA A 155 4.98 -23.64 8.17
N ALA A 156 5.09 -24.89 8.61
CA ALA A 156 4.54 -25.40 9.86
C ALA A 156 5.56 -25.45 11.01
N ASP A 157 6.70 -24.74 10.92
CA ASP A 157 7.85 -24.88 11.83
C ASP A 157 7.47 -24.89 13.32
N LYS A 158 6.74 -23.87 13.77
CA LYS A 158 6.29 -23.72 15.17
C LYS A 158 5.23 -24.76 15.58
N VAL A 159 4.37 -25.16 14.65
CA VAL A 159 3.30 -26.15 14.90
C VAL A 159 3.90 -27.54 15.11
N ILE A 160 4.83 -27.93 14.23
CA ILE A 160 5.56 -29.21 14.33
C ILE A 160 6.38 -29.24 15.62
N TYR A 161 7.06 -28.14 15.96
CA TYR A 161 7.83 -28.06 17.20
C TYR A 161 6.96 -28.24 18.45
N GLY A 162 5.72 -27.75 18.44
CA GLY A 162 4.74 -28.00 19.50
C GLY A 162 4.29 -29.46 19.57
N TRP A 163 3.99 -30.07 18.42
CA TRP A 163 3.54 -31.47 18.33
C TRP A 163 4.61 -32.49 18.73
N THR A 164 5.88 -32.20 18.46
CA THR A 164 7.00 -33.06 18.83
C THR A 164 7.45 -32.87 20.29
N HIS A 165 6.65 -32.22 21.14
CA HIS A 165 7.01 -31.88 22.52
C HIS A 165 8.35 -31.12 22.61
N HIS A 166 8.58 -30.18 21.69
CA HIS A 166 9.82 -29.40 21.60
C HIS A 166 11.08 -30.24 21.38
N ILE A 167 10.98 -31.42 20.75
CA ILE A 167 12.14 -32.25 20.43
C ILE A 167 12.73 -31.87 19.07
N VAL A 168 11.91 -31.70 18.02
CA VAL A 168 12.36 -31.40 16.64
C VAL A 168 11.48 -30.34 15.98
N SER A 169 12.09 -29.34 15.35
CA SER A 169 11.37 -28.28 14.62
C SER A 169 11.02 -28.69 13.18
N GLY A 170 10.01 -28.04 12.59
CA GLY A 170 9.71 -28.25 11.17
C GLY A 170 10.86 -27.84 10.27
N HIS A 171 11.67 -26.87 10.67
CA HIS A 171 12.85 -26.44 9.93
C HIS A 171 13.97 -27.49 9.94
N THR A 172 14.12 -28.24 11.03
CA THR A 172 15.04 -29.40 11.11
C THR A 172 14.56 -30.53 10.19
N LEU A 173 13.26 -30.85 10.20
CA LEU A 173 12.69 -31.89 9.32
C LEU A 173 12.78 -31.50 7.85
N LYS A 174 12.53 -30.23 7.52
CA LYS A 174 12.68 -29.67 6.18
C LYS A 174 14.05 -30.01 5.59
N HIS A 175 15.14 -29.82 6.35
CA HIS A 175 16.48 -30.11 5.84
C HIS A 175 16.65 -31.59 5.49
N LEU A 176 16.14 -32.50 6.33
CA LEU A 176 16.19 -33.94 6.09
C LEU A 176 15.34 -34.33 4.86
N CYS A 177 14.12 -33.82 4.75
CA CYS A 177 13.25 -34.04 3.61
C CYS A 177 13.83 -33.45 2.31
N ALA A 178 14.42 -32.26 2.37
CA ALA A 178 15.10 -31.65 1.23
C ALA A 178 16.37 -32.40 0.82
N ALA A 179 17.09 -33.02 1.76
CA ALA A 179 18.23 -33.88 1.47
C ALA A 179 17.86 -35.17 0.73
N MET A 180 16.61 -35.63 0.80
CA MET A 180 16.14 -36.78 0.02
C MET A 180 16.04 -36.48 -1.49
N VAL A 181 15.89 -35.22 -1.88
CA VAL A 181 15.81 -34.79 -3.29
C VAL A 181 17.06 -35.23 -4.08
N PRO A 182 18.30 -34.84 -3.70
CA PRO A 182 19.48 -35.32 -4.39
C PRO A 182 19.65 -36.84 -4.30
N VAL A 183 19.24 -37.51 -3.21
CA VAL A 183 19.29 -38.99 -3.11
C VAL A 183 18.48 -39.67 -4.20
N PHE A 184 17.22 -39.24 -4.42
CA PHE A 184 16.39 -39.82 -5.47
C PHE A 184 16.93 -39.52 -6.87
N LEU A 185 17.56 -38.36 -7.08
CA LEU A 185 18.25 -38.05 -8.34
C LEU A 185 19.50 -38.91 -8.53
N THR A 186 20.27 -39.17 -7.48
CA THR A 186 21.42 -40.10 -7.49
C THR A 186 20.96 -41.53 -7.82
N LEU A 187 19.87 -42.00 -7.21
CA LEU A 187 19.29 -43.31 -7.49
C LEU A 187 18.75 -43.41 -8.93
N MET A 188 18.12 -42.34 -9.42
CA MET A 188 17.68 -42.24 -10.82
C MET A 188 18.86 -42.40 -11.78
N LEU A 189 19.98 -41.73 -11.48
CA LEU A 189 21.20 -41.83 -12.28
C LEU A 189 21.86 -43.21 -12.18
N ALA A 190 21.88 -43.82 -11.00
CA ALA A 190 22.46 -45.13 -10.79
C ALA A 190 21.71 -46.24 -11.53
N LYS A 191 20.37 -46.16 -11.59
CA LYS A 191 19.51 -47.18 -12.21
C LYS A 191 19.21 -46.91 -13.69
N ARG A 192 19.83 -45.90 -14.31
CA ARG A 192 19.50 -45.50 -15.68
C ARG A 192 19.96 -46.53 -16.72
N THR A 193 19.14 -46.74 -17.75
CA THR A 193 19.53 -47.38 -19.00
C THR A 193 19.45 -46.38 -20.15
N VAL A 194 20.54 -46.24 -20.93
CA VAL A 194 20.61 -45.34 -22.10
C VAL A 194 19.87 -45.99 -23.27
N GLN A 195 18.69 -45.47 -23.65
CA GLN A 195 17.99 -45.89 -24.88
C GLN A 195 18.26 -44.87 -25.98
N THR A 196 18.93 -45.28 -27.05
CA THR A 196 19.33 -44.42 -28.18
C THR A 196 18.23 -44.15 -29.22
N ASN A 197 17.08 -44.82 -29.13
CA ASN A 197 15.97 -44.62 -30.07
C ASN A 197 14.64 -44.44 -29.33
N ARG A 198 14.26 -43.20 -29.00
CA ARG A 198 12.86 -42.83 -28.79
C ARG A 198 12.49 -41.73 -29.78
N CYS A 199 11.77 -42.12 -30.83
CA CYS A 199 11.05 -41.18 -31.67
C CYS A 199 9.96 -40.52 -30.81
N PHE A 200 9.88 -39.19 -30.87
CA PHE A 200 8.95 -38.38 -30.09
C PHE A 200 7.52 -38.74 -30.46
N SER A 201 6.79 -39.40 -29.55
CA SER A 201 5.34 -39.55 -29.68
C SER A 201 4.68 -38.77 -28.55
N LEU A 202 3.83 -37.80 -28.92
CA LEU A 202 2.96 -37.03 -28.02
C LEU A 202 1.95 -37.90 -27.22
N SER A 203 2.03 -39.24 -27.35
CA SER A 203 1.12 -40.22 -26.76
C SER A 203 1.53 -40.72 -25.37
N ASN A 204 2.56 -40.15 -24.75
CA ASN A 204 3.06 -40.64 -23.45
C ASN A 204 2.11 -40.23 -22.30
N PRO A 205 1.36 -41.18 -21.67
CA PRO A 205 0.21 -40.87 -20.81
C PRO A 205 0.58 -40.10 -19.54
N HIS A 206 1.84 -40.19 -19.08
CA HIS A 206 2.30 -39.45 -17.90
C HIS A 206 2.60 -37.97 -18.18
N ILE A 207 3.05 -37.63 -19.40
CA ILE A 207 3.33 -36.23 -19.78
C ILE A 207 2.03 -35.50 -20.12
N THR A 208 1.06 -36.18 -20.73
CA THR A 208 -0.26 -35.59 -21.02
C THR A 208 -1.09 -35.31 -19.78
N ILE A 209 -0.83 -35.96 -18.64
CA ILE A 209 -1.57 -35.71 -17.39
C ILE A 209 -0.85 -34.71 -16.48
N VAL A 210 0.47 -34.81 -16.30
CA VAL A 210 1.20 -34.03 -15.27
C VAL A 210 1.29 -32.53 -15.59
N THR A 211 1.53 -32.14 -16.84
CA THR A 211 1.60 -30.72 -17.24
C THR A 211 0.27 -29.98 -17.10
N PRO A 212 -0.89 -30.49 -17.58
CA PRO A 212 -2.16 -29.82 -17.33
C PRO A 212 -2.51 -29.81 -15.83
N THR A 213 -2.17 -30.85 -15.06
CA THR A 213 -2.43 -30.83 -13.61
C THR A 213 -1.62 -29.74 -12.91
N LEU A 214 -0.34 -29.55 -13.24
CA LEU A 214 0.49 -28.48 -12.68
C LEU A 214 -0.02 -27.09 -13.11
N ILE A 215 -0.41 -26.93 -14.37
CA ILE A 215 -1.03 -25.69 -14.86
C ILE A 215 -2.32 -25.41 -14.11
N ILE A 216 -3.17 -26.42 -13.91
CA ILE A 216 -4.41 -26.31 -13.13
C ILE A 216 -4.10 -25.93 -11.68
N VAL A 217 -3.12 -26.55 -11.03
CA VAL A 217 -2.74 -26.20 -9.65
C VAL A 217 -2.19 -24.77 -9.56
N VAL A 218 -1.32 -24.34 -10.48
CA VAL A 218 -0.82 -22.96 -10.55
C VAL A 218 -1.96 -21.99 -10.84
N LEU A 219 -2.90 -22.35 -11.71
CA LEU A 219 -4.08 -21.55 -12.03
C LEU A 219 -5.03 -21.45 -10.84
N LEU A 220 -5.26 -22.55 -10.11
CA LEU A 220 -6.06 -22.57 -8.89
C LEU A 220 -5.41 -21.75 -7.78
N ILE A 221 -4.09 -21.86 -7.57
CA ILE A 221 -3.32 -21.03 -6.64
C ILE A 221 -3.39 -19.56 -7.05
N TYR A 222 -3.23 -19.25 -8.34
CA TYR A 222 -3.35 -17.88 -8.87
C TYR A 222 -4.76 -17.32 -8.65
N LEU A 223 -5.80 -18.11 -8.91
CA LEU A 223 -7.20 -17.73 -8.69
C LEU A 223 -7.52 -17.56 -7.19
N TRP A 224 -6.85 -18.32 -6.31
CA TRP A 224 -7.02 -18.26 -4.87
C TRP A 224 -6.30 -17.06 -4.24
N ILE A 225 -5.12 -16.70 -4.75
CA ILE A 225 -4.31 -15.55 -4.30
C ILE A 225 -4.83 -14.22 -4.89
N LYS A 226 -5.63 -14.27 -5.97
CA LYS A 226 -6.09 -13.06 -6.66
C LYS A 226 -6.85 -12.15 -5.68
N PRO A 227 -6.41 -10.89 -5.50
CA PRO A 227 -7.06 -9.98 -4.58
C PRO A 227 -8.50 -9.72 -5.04
N VAL A 228 -9.41 -9.71 -4.07
CA VAL A 228 -10.81 -9.35 -4.30
C VAL A 228 -10.85 -7.89 -4.82
N PRO A 229 -11.43 -7.63 -5.99
CA PRO A 229 -11.56 -6.28 -6.51
C PRO A 229 -12.52 -5.48 -5.62
N VAL A 230 -12.19 -4.21 -5.40
CA VAL A 230 -13.04 -3.26 -4.68
C VAL A 230 -13.49 -2.19 -5.66
N TYR A 231 -14.79 -2.06 -5.79
CA TYR A 231 -15.47 -1.12 -6.67
C TYR A 231 -16.01 0.04 -5.85
N LEU A 232 -15.83 1.25 -6.35
CA LEU A 232 -16.55 2.44 -5.90
C LEU A 232 -17.83 2.52 -6.72
N VAL A 233 -18.95 2.15 -6.10
CA VAL A 233 -20.26 2.13 -6.74
C VAL A 233 -20.70 3.56 -7.04
N ASP A 234 -20.74 4.38 -5.99
CA ASP A 234 -20.99 5.81 -6.09
C ASP A 234 -20.54 6.53 -4.80
N PHE A 235 -20.57 7.85 -4.81
CA PHE A 235 -20.34 8.69 -3.64
C PHE A 235 -21.15 9.99 -3.74
N ALA A 236 -21.39 10.61 -2.59
CA ALA A 236 -22.08 11.89 -2.46
C ALA A 236 -21.28 12.81 -1.52
N CYS A 237 -21.20 14.09 -1.86
CA CYS A 237 -20.59 15.11 -1.01
C CYS A 237 -21.67 16.09 -0.55
N TYR A 238 -21.58 16.54 0.70
CA TYR A 238 -22.54 17.48 1.27
C TYR A 238 -22.43 18.83 0.57
N ARG A 239 -23.55 19.38 0.11
CA ARG A 239 -23.61 20.74 -0.44
C ARG A 239 -24.32 21.64 0.57
N PRO A 240 -23.58 22.50 1.30
CA PRO A 240 -24.20 23.44 2.22
C PRO A 240 -25.13 24.42 1.47
N PRO A 241 -26.23 24.86 2.09
CA PRO A 241 -27.08 25.92 1.53
C PRO A 241 -26.37 27.28 1.57
N ASP A 242 -26.72 28.16 0.63
CA ASP A 242 -26.11 29.49 0.47
C ASP A 242 -26.26 30.40 1.69
N SER A 243 -27.21 30.11 2.59
CA SER A 243 -27.42 30.81 3.87
C SER A 243 -26.31 30.57 4.87
N LEU A 244 -25.47 29.54 4.68
CA LEU A 244 -24.37 29.19 5.58
C LEU A 244 -23.01 29.72 5.09
N ARG A 245 -23.00 30.50 3.99
CA ARG A 245 -21.77 31.09 3.46
C ARG A 245 -21.17 32.09 4.43
N VAL A 246 -19.85 32.07 4.54
CA VAL A 246 -19.08 33.03 5.33
C VAL A 246 -18.09 33.74 4.41
N PRO A 247 -18.53 34.83 3.75
CA PRO A 247 -17.62 35.76 3.07
C PRO A 247 -16.58 36.33 4.03
N GLU A 248 -15.46 36.79 3.47
CA GLU A 248 -14.38 37.39 4.26
C GLU A 248 -14.85 38.54 5.15
N SER A 249 -15.64 39.47 4.61
CA SER A 249 -16.20 40.58 5.39
C SER A 249 -17.07 40.11 6.55
N HIS A 250 -17.87 39.06 6.35
CA HIS A 250 -18.71 38.49 7.39
C HIS A 250 -17.86 37.84 8.48
N PHE A 251 -16.80 37.11 8.11
CA PHE A 251 -15.89 36.51 9.08
C PHE A 251 -15.24 37.57 9.98
N ILE A 252 -14.77 38.68 9.40
CA ILE A 252 -14.09 39.76 10.12
C ILE A 252 -15.09 40.47 11.05
N GLU A 253 -16.22 40.95 10.51
CA GLU A 253 -17.23 41.67 11.27
C GLU A 253 -17.79 40.83 12.43
N HIS A 254 -18.06 39.54 12.18
CA HIS A 254 -18.57 38.64 13.22
C HIS A 254 -17.53 38.33 14.30
N SER A 255 -16.25 38.23 13.92
CA SER A 255 -15.15 38.03 14.88
C SER A 255 -14.93 39.25 15.77
N GLU A 256 -15.08 40.46 15.22
CA GLU A 256 -15.04 41.74 15.96
C GLU A 256 -16.26 41.86 16.88
N ALA A 257 -17.47 41.58 16.38
CA ALA A 257 -18.71 41.71 17.13
C ALA A 257 -18.85 40.69 18.27
N ALA A 258 -18.23 39.51 18.15
CA ALA A 258 -18.22 38.50 19.20
C ALA A 258 -17.44 38.94 20.45
N ASP A 259 -16.54 39.93 20.34
CA ASP A 259 -15.71 40.46 21.44
C ASP A 259 -14.91 39.37 22.19
N VAL A 260 -14.49 38.32 21.46
CA VAL A 260 -13.73 37.17 22.00
C VAL A 260 -12.23 37.33 21.79
N PHE A 261 -11.82 38.03 20.72
CA PHE A 261 -10.44 38.12 20.27
C PHE A 261 -9.88 39.52 20.45
N ASP A 262 -8.61 39.62 20.84
CA ASP A 262 -7.88 40.89 20.79
C ASP A 262 -7.57 41.33 19.35
N GLN A 263 -7.23 42.60 19.17
CA GLN A 263 -6.93 43.16 17.85
C GLN A 263 -5.78 42.42 17.14
N GLU A 264 -4.76 41.95 17.87
CA GLU A 264 -3.63 41.23 17.28
C GLU A 264 -4.07 39.88 16.68
N SER A 265 -4.96 39.18 17.37
CA SER A 265 -5.54 37.90 16.95
C SER A 265 -6.49 38.08 15.76
N LEU A 266 -7.29 39.15 15.76
CA LEU A 266 -8.15 39.53 14.63
C LEU A 266 -7.32 39.83 13.38
N ASP A 267 -6.33 40.74 13.49
CA ASP A 267 -5.41 41.09 12.41
C ASP A 267 -4.67 39.86 11.87
N PHE A 268 -4.30 38.92 12.75
CA PHE A 268 -3.65 37.68 12.35
C PHE A 268 -4.59 36.77 11.56
N GLN A 269 -5.81 36.55 12.05
CA GLN A 269 -6.81 35.72 11.37
C GLN A 269 -7.19 36.29 10.00
N GLU A 270 -7.39 37.61 9.89
CA GLU A 270 -7.63 38.31 8.62
C GLU A 270 -6.49 38.07 7.62
N LYS A 271 -5.23 38.26 8.05
CA LYS A 271 -4.05 38.00 7.18
C LYS A 271 -3.95 36.54 6.73
N VAL A 272 -4.30 35.59 7.60
CA VAL A 272 -4.32 34.16 7.26
C VAL A 272 -5.45 33.88 6.27
N LEU A 273 -6.63 34.46 6.46
CA LEU A 273 -7.81 34.27 5.61
C LEU A 273 -7.52 34.72 4.19
N TRP A 274 -6.97 35.93 4.02
CA TRP A 274 -6.55 36.46 2.71
C TRP A 274 -5.56 35.55 1.97
N ARG A 275 -4.64 34.90 2.71
CA ARG A 275 -3.60 34.03 2.14
C ARG A 275 -4.04 32.57 1.98
N SER A 276 -5.16 32.18 2.60
CA SER A 276 -5.61 30.78 2.69
C SER A 276 -5.98 30.18 1.34
N GLY A 277 -6.46 31.01 0.40
CA GLY A 277 -7.04 30.59 -0.87
C GLY A 277 -8.51 30.17 -0.77
N ILE A 278 -9.15 30.36 0.38
CA ILE A 278 -10.59 30.15 0.59
C ILE A 278 -11.35 31.35 0.03
N GLY A 279 -12.40 31.09 -0.74
CA GLY A 279 -13.27 32.11 -1.31
C GLY A 279 -14.56 32.29 -0.51
N SER A 280 -15.34 33.29 -0.88
CA SER A 280 -16.57 33.69 -0.18
C SER A 280 -17.73 32.70 -0.27
N GLU A 281 -17.57 31.60 -1.01
CA GLU A 281 -18.56 30.53 -1.15
C GLU A 281 -18.44 29.46 -0.05
N ALA A 282 -17.34 29.48 0.71
CA ALA A 282 -17.10 28.53 1.76
C ALA A 282 -18.10 28.71 2.91
N CYS A 283 -18.57 27.60 3.47
CA CYS A 283 -19.65 27.59 4.46
C CYS A 283 -19.20 27.10 5.83
N MET A 284 -19.84 27.60 6.88
CA MET A 284 -19.67 27.17 8.26
C MET A 284 -21.01 26.68 8.84
N PRO A 285 -20.99 25.82 9.87
CA PRO A 285 -22.22 25.39 10.53
C PRO A 285 -22.98 26.58 11.13
N ILE A 286 -24.30 26.45 11.27
CA ILE A 286 -25.18 27.53 11.77
C ILE A 286 -24.69 28.14 13.08
N SER A 287 -24.10 27.35 13.97
CA SER A 287 -23.63 27.83 15.26
C SER A 287 -22.49 28.82 15.21
N VAL A 288 -21.70 28.83 14.13
CA VAL A 288 -20.64 29.81 13.92
C VAL A 288 -21.24 31.18 13.56
N HIS A 289 -22.46 31.22 13.04
CA HIS A 289 -23.19 32.46 12.70
C HIS A 289 -23.96 33.04 13.91
N GLU A 290 -24.05 32.31 15.02
CA GLU A 290 -24.70 32.78 16.25
C GLU A 290 -23.79 33.75 17.02
N MET A 291 -24.38 34.66 17.82
CA MET A 291 -23.66 35.55 18.73
C MET A 291 -24.13 35.33 20.17
N PRO A 292 -23.28 34.81 21.07
CA PRO A 292 -21.96 34.24 20.81
C PRO A 292 -22.04 32.92 19.99
N PRO A 293 -20.96 32.50 19.32
CA PRO A 293 -20.94 31.23 18.60
C PRO A 293 -21.23 30.03 19.50
N GLY A 294 -22.10 29.13 19.05
CA GLY A 294 -22.44 27.92 19.79
C GLY A 294 -21.38 26.82 19.64
N ASP A 295 -20.83 26.36 20.76
CA ASP A 295 -19.81 25.29 20.85
C ASP A 295 -20.30 24.03 21.58
N SER A 296 -21.58 24.01 22.00
CA SER A 296 -22.13 22.94 22.82
C SER A 296 -22.12 21.58 22.12
N PHE A 297 -22.10 20.51 22.93
CA PHE A 297 -22.22 19.15 22.45
C PHE A 297 -23.51 18.89 21.64
N HIS A 298 -24.62 19.59 21.96
CA HIS A 298 -25.88 19.45 21.23
C HIS A 298 -25.76 20.00 19.81
N VAL A 299 -25.13 21.17 19.68
CA VAL A 299 -24.87 21.82 18.39
C VAL A 299 -23.97 20.96 17.50
N ALA A 300 -22.90 20.39 18.06
CA ALA A 300 -22.03 19.49 17.32
C ALA A 300 -22.76 18.24 16.79
N ASN A 301 -23.68 17.67 17.58
CA ASN A 301 -24.55 16.59 17.09
C ASN A 301 -25.49 17.04 15.97
N ALA A 302 -26.08 18.23 16.09
CA ALA A 302 -26.95 18.78 15.04
C ALA A 302 -26.20 18.96 13.71
N GLU A 303 -24.94 19.42 13.75
CA GLU A 303 -24.07 19.50 12.56
C GLU A 303 -23.84 18.11 11.94
N ILE A 304 -23.50 17.10 12.76
CA ILE A 304 -23.30 15.71 12.31
C ILE A 304 -24.56 15.17 11.65
N GLU A 305 -25.73 15.34 12.27
CA GLU A 305 -27.00 14.88 11.73
C GLU A 305 -27.33 15.58 10.41
N GLN A 306 -27.21 16.90 10.36
CA GLN A 306 -27.44 17.69 9.15
C GLN A 306 -26.55 17.20 8.00
N VAL A 307 -25.24 17.06 8.23
CA VAL A 307 -24.30 16.68 7.18
C VAL A 307 -24.45 15.22 6.79
N LEU A 308 -24.35 14.28 7.74
CA LEU A 308 -24.30 12.85 7.44
C LEU A 308 -25.65 12.28 7.02
N PHE A 309 -26.76 12.69 7.62
CA PHE A 309 -28.06 12.16 7.22
C PHE A 309 -28.38 12.58 5.78
N THR A 310 -28.09 13.83 5.41
CA THR A 310 -28.30 14.34 4.05
C THR A 310 -27.52 13.51 3.03
N ILE A 311 -26.21 13.35 3.20
CA ILE A 311 -25.39 12.64 2.20
C ILE A 311 -25.65 11.13 2.15
N VAL A 312 -26.08 10.51 3.26
CA VAL A 312 -26.48 9.10 3.26
C VAL A 312 -27.81 8.94 2.53
N GLU A 313 -28.78 9.81 2.80
CA GLU A 313 -30.06 9.82 2.12
C GLU A 313 -29.89 10.07 0.61
N ASP A 314 -29.09 11.06 0.22
CA ASP A 314 -28.75 11.36 -1.18
C ASP A 314 -28.13 10.14 -1.87
N LEU A 315 -27.14 9.50 -1.24
CA LEU A 315 -26.43 8.38 -1.84
C LEU A 315 -27.32 7.13 -1.99
N LEU A 316 -28.09 6.81 -0.94
CA LEU A 316 -28.97 5.64 -0.94
C LEU A 316 -30.15 5.83 -1.89
N SER A 317 -30.75 7.02 -1.94
CA SER A 317 -31.85 7.33 -2.86
C SER A 317 -31.37 7.34 -4.32
N LYS A 318 -30.24 7.99 -4.62
CA LYS A 318 -29.64 8.06 -5.97
C LYS A 318 -29.40 6.69 -6.59
N ARG A 319 -29.03 5.69 -5.78
CA ARG A 319 -28.76 4.32 -6.24
C ARG A 319 -29.85 3.32 -5.86
N ASN A 320 -30.96 3.80 -5.32
CA ASN A 320 -32.07 2.98 -4.80
C ASN A 320 -31.59 1.80 -3.94
N ILE A 321 -30.64 2.08 -3.03
CA ILE A 321 -30.03 1.08 -2.15
C ILE A 321 -30.86 0.99 -0.88
N ASN A 322 -31.36 -0.21 -0.59
CA ASN A 322 -32.00 -0.47 0.69
C ASN A 322 -30.94 -0.43 1.82
N PRO A 323 -31.10 0.40 2.86
CA PRO A 323 -30.18 0.47 4.00
C PRO A 323 -29.82 -0.89 4.62
N LYS A 324 -30.78 -1.82 4.63
CA LYS A 324 -30.58 -3.18 5.15
C LYS A 324 -29.64 -4.03 4.30
N THR A 325 -29.15 -3.57 3.15
CA THR A 325 -28.18 -4.30 2.32
C THR A 325 -26.74 -3.92 2.60
N ILE A 326 -26.50 -2.88 3.41
CA ILE A 326 -25.18 -2.45 3.86
C ILE A 326 -24.65 -3.44 4.90
N ASP A 327 -23.47 -4.00 4.65
CA ASP A 327 -22.86 -5.04 5.49
C ASP A 327 -21.79 -4.46 6.43
N ILE A 328 -21.14 -3.37 6.01
CA ILE A 328 -20.06 -2.69 6.71
C ILE A 328 -20.32 -1.18 6.72
N LEU A 329 -20.15 -0.55 7.87
CA LEU A 329 -20.22 0.90 8.04
C LEU A 329 -18.91 1.39 8.67
N VAL A 330 -18.22 2.32 8.01
CA VAL A 330 -17.02 2.97 8.56
C VAL A 330 -17.26 4.47 8.61
N THR A 331 -17.31 5.06 9.80
CA THR A 331 -17.44 6.51 9.99
C THR A 331 -16.11 7.11 10.45
N ASN A 332 -15.83 8.36 10.11
CA ASN A 332 -14.73 9.11 10.71
C ASN A 332 -15.10 10.57 11.00
N CYS A 333 -14.64 11.04 12.16
CA CYS A 333 -14.65 12.42 12.63
C CYS A 333 -13.53 12.52 13.68
N SER A 334 -12.60 13.47 13.54
CA SER A 334 -11.37 13.45 14.32
C SER A 334 -11.54 14.04 15.71
N LEU A 335 -12.21 15.18 15.81
CA LEU A 335 -12.28 16.01 17.00
C LEU A 335 -13.62 15.89 17.76
N PHE A 336 -14.60 15.18 17.18
CA PHE A 336 -15.87 14.91 17.84
C PHE A 336 -16.17 13.40 17.86
N CYS A 337 -16.17 12.83 19.07
CA CYS A 337 -16.40 11.40 19.31
C CYS A 337 -17.52 11.20 20.36
N PRO A 338 -18.80 11.29 19.96
CA PRO A 338 -19.92 11.20 20.89
C PRO A 338 -20.14 9.77 21.40
N THR A 339 -20.83 9.65 22.53
CA THR A 339 -21.43 8.40 23.02
C THR A 339 -22.94 8.58 23.08
N PRO A 340 -23.75 7.83 22.29
CA PRO A 340 -23.36 6.76 21.37
C PRO A 340 -22.58 7.26 20.14
N SER A 341 -21.85 6.37 19.48
CA SER A 341 -20.98 6.71 18.35
C SER A 341 -21.74 7.23 17.13
N ILE A 342 -21.07 8.00 16.27
CA ILE A 342 -21.61 8.45 14.98
C ILE A 342 -22.16 7.27 14.15
N SER A 343 -21.43 6.15 14.11
CA SER A 343 -21.92 4.96 13.41
C SER A 343 -23.25 4.44 13.96
N SER A 344 -23.46 4.52 15.28
CA SER A 344 -24.70 4.13 15.93
C SER A 344 -25.85 5.09 15.59
N MET A 345 -25.59 6.40 15.50
CA MET A 345 -26.56 7.39 15.04
C MET A 345 -27.08 7.06 13.63
N ILE A 346 -26.17 6.73 12.71
CA ILE A 346 -26.50 6.35 11.33
C ILE A 346 -27.31 5.05 11.29
N ILE A 347 -26.89 4.02 12.03
CA ILE A 347 -27.60 2.74 12.11
C ILE A 347 -29.04 2.94 12.61
N ASN A 348 -29.20 3.73 13.67
CA ASN A 348 -30.50 4.04 14.26
C ASN A 348 -31.39 4.82 13.28
N ARG A 349 -30.85 5.87 12.64
CA ARG A 349 -31.60 6.73 11.71
C ARG A 349 -32.10 5.97 10.48
N PHE A 350 -31.25 5.13 9.89
CA PHE A 350 -31.55 4.47 8.60
C PHE A 350 -32.00 3.01 8.74
N GLY A 351 -32.12 2.48 9.96
CA GLY A 351 -32.63 1.13 10.21
C GLY A 351 -31.77 0.02 9.61
N PHE A 352 -30.45 0.12 9.79
CA PHE A 352 -29.51 -0.91 9.31
C PHE A 352 -29.76 -2.25 10.04
N ARG A 353 -29.24 -3.35 9.48
CA ARG A 353 -29.41 -4.67 10.09
C ARG A 353 -28.69 -4.78 11.44
N SER A 354 -29.21 -5.64 12.33
CA SER A 354 -28.63 -5.94 13.64
C SER A 354 -27.21 -6.52 13.59
N ASP A 355 -26.80 -7.07 12.44
CA ASP A 355 -25.50 -7.72 12.22
C ASP A 355 -24.51 -6.84 11.44
N VAL A 356 -24.84 -5.56 11.22
CA VAL A 356 -23.95 -4.64 10.49
C VAL A 356 -22.64 -4.46 11.25
N ARG A 357 -21.53 -4.51 10.51
CA ARG A 357 -20.20 -4.30 11.08
C ARG A 357 -19.87 -2.82 11.06
N SER A 358 -19.95 -2.16 12.20
CA SER A 358 -19.68 -0.73 12.31
C SER A 358 -18.37 -0.39 12.99
N VAL A 359 -17.63 0.56 12.44
CA VAL A 359 -16.41 1.13 13.04
C VAL A 359 -16.48 2.66 12.96
N SER A 360 -16.15 3.35 14.06
CA SER A 360 -16.02 4.81 14.09
C SER A 360 -14.57 5.19 14.40
N LEU A 361 -13.95 5.96 13.50
CA LEU A 361 -12.54 6.37 13.58
C LEU A 361 -12.44 7.81 14.10
N GLY A 362 -11.54 8.07 15.06
CA GLY A 362 -11.25 9.40 15.60
C GLY A 362 -9.75 9.69 15.69
N GLY A 363 -9.37 10.95 15.88
CA GLY A 363 -7.97 11.37 16.08
C GLY A 363 -7.00 11.16 14.91
N MET A 364 -7.50 10.98 13.68
CA MET A 364 -6.65 10.70 12.50
C MET A 364 -6.42 11.90 11.57
N GLY A 365 -7.15 12.99 11.78
CA GLY A 365 -7.06 14.24 11.02
C GLY A 365 -7.50 14.09 9.56
N CYS A 366 -7.11 15.04 8.71
CA CYS A 366 -7.61 15.14 7.33
C CYS A 366 -7.28 13.95 6.40
N SER A 367 -6.43 13.00 6.82
CA SER A 367 -6.18 11.77 6.05
C SER A 367 -7.13 10.62 6.39
N ALA A 368 -8.04 10.82 7.36
CA ALA A 368 -8.96 9.80 7.86
C ALA A 368 -9.85 9.21 6.76
N GLY A 369 -10.23 10.00 5.75
CA GLY A 369 -11.06 9.53 4.64
C GLY A 369 -10.39 8.39 3.87
N ILE A 370 -9.14 8.58 3.43
CA ILE A 370 -8.38 7.53 2.72
C ILE A 370 -8.07 6.34 3.66
N LEU A 371 -7.84 6.59 4.96
CA LEU A 371 -7.66 5.53 5.95
C LEU A 371 -8.92 4.68 6.13
N ALA A 372 -10.09 5.31 6.13
CA ALA A 372 -11.39 4.64 6.19
C ALA A 372 -11.62 3.77 4.95
N ILE A 373 -11.25 4.24 3.75
CA ILE A 373 -11.25 3.40 2.54
C ILE A 373 -10.30 2.21 2.69
N SER A 374 -9.12 2.39 3.28
CA SER A 374 -8.19 1.29 3.53
C SER A 374 -8.80 0.24 4.46
N LEU A 375 -9.42 0.67 5.56
CA LEU A 375 -10.08 -0.24 6.49
C LEU A 375 -11.25 -0.95 5.81
N ALA A 376 -12.10 -0.24 5.09
CA ALA A 376 -13.23 -0.81 4.37
C ALA A 376 -12.78 -1.83 3.32
N LYS A 377 -11.70 -1.55 2.57
CA LYS A 377 -11.08 -2.52 1.65
C LYS A 377 -10.64 -3.78 2.37
N ASP A 378 -9.98 -3.67 3.52
CA ASP A 378 -9.50 -4.84 4.26
C ASP A 378 -10.67 -5.67 4.81
N LEU A 379 -11.75 -5.02 5.28
CA LEU A 379 -12.99 -5.69 5.66
C LEU A 379 -13.69 -6.37 4.46
N LEU A 380 -13.76 -5.71 3.30
CA LEU A 380 -14.28 -6.28 2.05
C LEU A 380 -13.41 -7.43 1.52
N ARG A 381 -12.13 -7.52 1.89
CA ARG A 381 -11.31 -8.70 1.53
C ARG A 381 -11.69 -9.91 2.34
N VAL A 382 -12.04 -9.72 3.61
CA VAL A 382 -12.46 -10.79 4.53
C VAL A 382 -13.91 -11.20 4.24
N HIS A 383 -14.80 -10.24 4.02
CA HIS A 383 -16.23 -10.46 3.81
C HIS A 383 -16.58 -10.43 2.32
N LYS A 384 -16.79 -11.62 1.74
CA LYS A 384 -17.16 -11.77 0.32
C LYS A 384 -18.59 -11.30 0.05
N ASN A 385 -18.81 -10.73 -1.13
CA ASN A 385 -20.12 -10.31 -1.62
C ASN A 385 -20.84 -9.27 -0.72
N SER A 386 -20.07 -8.30 -0.23
CA SER A 386 -20.51 -7.29 0.73
C SER A 386 -20.50 -5.87 0.15
N LEU A 387 -21.36 -5.02 0.71
CA LEU A 387 -21.37 -3.57 0.53
C LEU A 387 -20.83 -2.90 1.79
N ALA A 388 -19.96 -1.91 1.58
CA ALA A 388 -19.44 -1.06 2.64
C ALA A 388 -19.80 0.40 2.39
N LEU A 389 -20.37 1.05 3.39
CA LEU A 389 -20.62 2.49 3.41
C LEU A 389 -19.53 3.16 4.25
N VAL A 390 -18.82 4.11 3.65
CA VAL A 390 -17.80 4.91 4.33
C VAL A 390 -18.28 6.35 4.43
N LEU A 391 -18.32 6.91 5.64
CA LEU A 391 -18.71 8.29 5.92
C LEU A 391 -17.50 9.06 6.46
N SER A 392 -17.20 10.20 5.85
CA SER A 392 -16.08 11.06 6.24
C SER A 392 -16.59 12.48 6.45
N MET A 393 -16.39 13.02 7.65
CA MET A 393 -16.67 14.42 7.95
C MET A 393 -15.76 14.91 9.08
N GLU A 394 -15.83 16.20 9.39
CA GLU A 394 -15.28 16.78 10.61
C GLU A 394 -16.33 17.76 11.15
N ALA A 395 -16.67 17.65 12.43
CA ALA A 395 -17.54 18.62 13.08
C ALA A 395 -16.73 19.89 13.36
N VAL A 396 -17.14 21.02 12.79
CA VAL A 396 -16.44 22.30 12.96
C VAL A 396 -16.96 23.05 14.17
N SER A 397 -18.25 22.93 14.49
CA SER A 397 -18.92 23.68 15.56
C SER A 397 -18.22 23.64 16.93
N PRO A 398 -17.80 22.48 17.47
CA PRO A 398 -17.26 22.43 18.84
C PRO A 398 -15.77 22.79 18.94
N ASN A 399 -15.12 23.16 17.83
CA ASN A 399 -13.65 23.24 17.74
C ASN A 399 -13.11 24.65 17.48
N GLY A 400 -13.93 25.70 17.69
CA GLY A 400 -13.50 27.09 17.58
C GLY A 400 -12.57 27.47 18.74
N TYR A 401 -11.31 27.80 18.43
CA TYR A 401 -10.35 28.23 19.44
C TYR A 401 -10.55 29.71 19.78
N THR A 402 -10.69 30.04 21.06
CA THR A 402 -11.01 31.39 21.56
C THR A 402 -9.85 32.07 22.30
N GLY A 403 -8.64 31.51 22.21
CA GLY A 403 -7.44 32.08 22.81
C GLY A 403 -6.62 32.92 21.83
N LYS A 404 -5.35 33.14 22.16
CA LYS A 404 -4.42 34.05 21.45
C LYS A 404 -3.29 33.33 20.71
N GLU A 405 -3.14 32.02 20.89
CA GLU A 405 -2.06 31.25 20.27
C GLU A 405 -2.22 31.16 18.76
N LYS A 406 -1.31 31.83 18.04
CA LYS A 406 -1.34 31.94 16.58
C LYS A 406 -1.33 30.59 15.86
N SER A 407 -0.66 29.57 16.41
CA SER A 407 -0.65 28.24 15.80
C SER A 407 -2.01 27.54 15.87
N MET A 408 -2.86 27.91 16.83
CA MET A 408 -4.22 27.38 17.00
C MET A 408 -5.26 28.21 16.22
N LEU A 409 -5.08 29.53 16.16
CA LEU A 409 -5.96 30.44 15.39
C LEU A 409 -6.02 30.13 13.88
N ILE A 410 -4.97 29.50 13.32
CA ILE A 410 -4.97 29.07 11.92
C ILE A 410 -6.13 28.09 11.62
N ALA A 411 -6.49 27.24 12.59
CA ALA A 411 -7.56 26.25 12.40
C ALA A 411 -8.92 26.92 12.19
N ASN A 412 -9.24 27.97 12.96
CA ASN A 412 -10.49 28.74 12.83
C ASN A 412 -10.69 29.26 11.41
N VAL A 413 -9.60 29.66 10.76
CA VAL A 413 -9.63 30.25 9.41
C VAL A 413 -9.74 29.20 8.33
N LEU A 414 -9.08 28.04 8.46
CA LEU A 414 -8.97 27.06 7.38
C LEU A 414 -10.17 26.10 7.28
N PHE A 415 -10.64 25.59 8.42
CA PHE A 415 -11.63 24.52 8.42
C PHE A 415 -13.03 25.03 8.07
N ARG A 416 -13.77 24.23 7.32
CA ARG A 416 -15.12 24.52 6.86
C ARG A 416 -15.98 23.27 6.92
N MET A 417 -17.30 23.46 6.99
CA MET A 417 -18.21 22.33 7.10
C MET A 417 -18.24 21.52 5.80
N GLY A 418 -18.36 20.20 5.92
CA GLY A 418 -18.48 19.32 4.77
C GLY A 418 -18.51 17.85 5.16
N GLY A 419 -18.82 17.00 4.19
CA GLY A 419 -18.86 15.56 4.41
C GLY A 419 -19.00 14.80 3.12
N ALA A 420 -18.57 13.54 3.14
CA ALA A 420 -18.68 12.63 2.00
C ALA A 420 -19.16 11.23 2.44
N ALA A 421 -20.10 10.68 1.68
CA ALA A 421 -20.56 9.30 1.79
C ALA A 421 -20.07 8.52 0.56
N ILE A 422 -19.47 7.37 0.79
CA ILE A 422 -18.79 6.58 -0.24
C ILE A 422 -19.28 5.13 -0.17
N LEU A 423 -19.87 4.64 -1.25
CA LEU A 423 -20.37 3.27 -1.35
C LEU A 423 -19.37 2.38 -2.09
N LEU A 424 -18.80 1.43 -1.35
CA LEU A 424 -17.86 0.44 -1.86
C LEU A 424 -18.53 -0.94 -1.96
N SER A 425 -18.12 -1.72 -2.95
CA SER A 425 -18.59 -3.08 -3.17
C SER A 425 -17.46 -4.01 -3.56
N ASN A 426 -17.54 -5.27 -3.15
CA ASN A 426 -16.76 -6.36 -3.76
C ASN A 426 -17.64 -7.37 -4.52
N ARG A 427 -18.93 -7.05 -4.70
CA ARG A 427 -19.90 -7.88 -5.41
C ARG A 427 -19.58 -7.83 -6.90
N LYS A 428 -19.59 -8.98 -7.55
CA LYS A 428 -19.29 -9.07 -9.00
C LYS A 428 -20.37 -8.37 -9.84
N THR A 429 -21.61 -8.37 -9.36
CA THR A 429 -22.77 -7.71 -10.00
C THR A 429 -22.59 -6.21 -10.11
N ASP A 430 -21.91 -5.59 -9.14
CA ASP A 430 -21.83 -4.14 -9.04
C ASP A 430 -20.72 -3.57 -9.94
N LYS A 431 -19.90 -4.44 -10.56
CA LYS A 431 -18.85 -4.03 -11.49
C LYS A 431 -19.39 -3.24 -12.68
N SER A 432 -20.57 -3.61 -13.20
CA SER A 432 -21.16 -2.95 -14.36
C SER A 432 -21.74 -1.57 -14.05
N THR A 433 -22.11 -1.33 -12.79
CA THR A 433 -22.73 -0.08 -12.34
C THR A 433 -21.75 0.83 -11.60
N ALA A 434 -20.61 0.31 -11.16
CA ALA A 434 -19.61 1.07 -10.43
C ALA A 434 -18.88 2.10 -11.29
N LYS A 435 -18.59 3.26 -10.68
CA LYS A 435 -17.84 4.35 -11.31
C LYS A 435 -16.34 4.05 -11.40
N TYR A 436 -15.75 3.54 -10.31
CA TYR A 436 -14.31 3.32 -10.24
C TYR A 436 -13.94 1.94 -9.67
N GLU A 437 -12.73 1.48 -10.00
CA GLU A 437 -12.09 0.32 -9.39
C GLU A 437 -10.85 0.79 -8.61
N LEU A 438 -10.75 0.38 -7.36
CA LEU A 438 -9.61 0.66 -6.50
C LEU A 438 -8.40 -0.17 -6.94
N ARG A 439 -7.31 0.48 -7.35
CA ARG A 439 -6.08 -0.18 -7.81
C ARG A 439 -5.07 -0.35 -6.69
N HIS A 440 -4.70 0.75 -6.06
CA HIS A 440 -3.65 0.77 -5.06
C HIS A 440 -4.03 1.67 -3.89
N LEU A 441 -3.61 1.27 -2.70
CA LEU A 441 -3.64 2.09 -1.49
C LEU A 441 -2.28 1.98 -0.83
N VAL A 442 -1.66 3.12 -0.55
CA VAL A 442 -0.35 3.20 0.10
C VAL A 442 -0.48 4.10 1.33
N ARG A 443 -0.11 3.54 2.48
CA ARG A 443 -0.12 4.23 3.76
C ARG A 443 1.31 4.50 4.22
N THR A 444 1.54 5.73 4.65
CA THR A 444 2.77 6.15 5.31
C THR A 444 2.41 6.79 6.65
N HIS A 445 3.08 6.33 7.70
CA HIS A 445 2.96 6.86 9.04
C HIS A 445 4.36 7.22 9.55
N THR A 446 4.56 8.45 9.97
CA THR A 446 5.85 8.93 10.48
C THR A 446 5.79 9.36 11.94
N GLY A 447 4.73 9.01 12.67
CA GLY A 447 4.59 9.45 14.08
C GLY A 447 5.49 8.84 15.13
N SER A 448 6.47 8.04 14.72
CA SER A 448 7.61 7.72 15.59
C SER A 448 8.67 8.83 15.60
N ASP A 449 8.51 9.86 14.77
CA ASP A 449 9.37 11.05 14.70
C ASP A 449 8.68 12.18 15.47
N ASP A 450 9.35 12.74 16.48
CA ASP A 450 8.75 13.71 17.42
C ASP A 450 8.25 14.97 16.71
N GLN A 451 9.01 15.47 15.73
CA GLN A 451 8.60 16.63 14.94
C GLN A 451 7.33 16.31 14.13
N ALA A 452 7.24 15.10 13.57
CA ALA A 452 6.04 14.67 12.86
C ALA A 452 4.84 14.48 13.79
N TYR A 453 5.06 13.94 14.98
CA TYR A 453 4.03 13.75 16.01
C TYR A 453 3.44 15.09 16.48
N GLN A 454 4.29 16.08 16.77
CA GLN A 454 3.89 17.42 17.23
C GLN A 454 3.49 18.39 16.10
N SER A 455 3.43 17.93 14.84
CA SER A 455 3.17 18.84 13.71
C SER A 455 1.73 19.36 13.65
N VAL A 456 0.77 18.53 14.06
CA VAL A 456 -0.66 18.89 14.20
C VAL A 456 -1.15 18.19 15.46
N PHE A 457 -1.44 18.96 16.49
CA PHE A 457 -1.71 18.44 17.83
C PHE A 457 -2.84 19.22 18.48
N GLN A 458 -3.74 18.53 19.17
CA GLN A 458 -4.76 19.18 19.99
C GLN A 458 -4.17 19.40 21.37
N ASP A 459 -4.15 20.65 21.82
CA ASP A 459 -3.51 21.05 23.07
C ASP A 459 -4.33 22.13 23.78
N GLU A 460 -4.00 22.36 25.04
CA GLU A 460 -4.55 23.43 25.87
C GLU A 460 -3.54 24.57 25.94
N ASP A 461 -4.00 25.82 25.77
CA ASP A 461 -3.13 26.98 25.97
C ASP A 461 -2.93 27.31 27.45
N ASP A 462 -2.08 28.31 27.75
CA ASP A 462 -1.78 28.74 29.12
C ASP A 462 -3.01 29.23 29.90
N ASP A 463 -4.08 29.62 29.20
CA ASP A 463 -5.34 30.13 29.76
C ASP A 463 -6.41 29.02 29.87
N GLY A 464 -6.05 27.77 29.58
CA GLY A 464 -6.93 26.61 29.70
C GLY A 464 -7.84 26.38 28.49
N LYS A 465 -7.61 27.07 27.37
CA LYS A 465 -8.45 26.99 26.17
C LYS A 465 -7.90 25.94 25.22
N VAL A 466 -8.76 24.99 24.84
CA VAL A 466 -8.38 23.89 23.94
C VAL A 466 -8.42 24.36 22.49
N GLY A 467 -7.37 24.03 21.74
CA GLY A 467 -7.27 24.31 20.31
C GLY A 467 -6.45 23.27 19.56
N VAL A 468 -6.45 23.35 18.23
CA VAL A 468 -5.60 22.51 17.38
C VAL A 468 -4.42 23.31 16.87
N SER A 469 -3.24 23.06 17.42
CA SER A 469 -2.00 23.71 17.05
C SER A 469 -1.44 23.14 15.75
N ILE A 470 -1.14 24.02 14.80
CA ILE A 470 -0.48 23.69 13.53
C ILE A 470 0.95 24.23 13.55
N SER A 471 1.93 23.33 13.53
CA SER A 471 3.35 23.68 13.59
C SER A 471 3.85 24.35 12.30
N ARG A 472 4.81 25.27 12.45
CA ARG A 472 5.55 25.88 11.33
C ARG A 472 6.34 24.86 10.49
N SER A 473 6.66 23.68 11.05
CA SER A 473 7.35 22.61 10.33
C SER A 473 6.42 21.72 9.50
N LEU A 474 5.11 21.99 9.47
CA LEU A 474 4.10 21.15 8.79
C LEU A 474 4.51 20.77 7.36
N LEU A 475 4.90 21.75 6.55
CA LEU A 475 5.26 21.53 5.15
C LEU A 475 6.51 20.63 5.02
N HIS A 476 7.51 20.82 5.89
CA HIS A 476 8.71 19.99 5.90
C HIS A 476 8.39 18.53 6.23
N VAL A 477 7.60 18.31 7.28
CA VAL A 477 7.14 16.97 7.69
C VAL A 477 6.27 16.34 6.59
N ALA A 478 5.38 17.11 5.97
CA ALA A 478 4.56 16.65 4.87
C ALA A 478 5.39 16.22 3.66
N SER A 479 6.40 17.00 3.27
CA SER A 479 7.32 16.62 2.20
C SER A 479 8.11 15.34 2.54
N LYS A 480 8.54 15.16 3.79
CA LYS A 480 9.23 13.93 4.24
C LYS A 480 8.32 12.71 4.14
N ALA A 481 7.09 12.81 4.66
CA ALA A 481 6.10 11.74 4.59
C ALA A 481 5.69 11.41 3.13
N LEU A 482 5.53 12.43 2.29
CA LEU A 482 5.25 12.28 0.86
C LEU A 482 6.36 11.53 0.15
N LYS A 483 7.64 11.86 0.38
CA LYS A 483 8.77 11.15 -0.23
C LYS A 483 8.75 9.65 0.09
N ILE A 484 8.41 9.28 1.32
CA ILE A 484 8.28 7.87 1.74
C ILE A 484 7.04 7.22 1.09
N ASN A 485 5.93 7.93 0.98
CA ASN A 485 4.72 7.41 0.31
C ASN A 485 4.98 7.17 -1.19
N VAL A 486 5.57 8.15 -1.86
CA VAL A 486 5.92 8.13 -3.29
C VAL A 486 6.92 7.03 -3.63
N SER A 487 7.90 6.75 -2.75
CA SER A 487 8.86 5.67 -2.99
C SER A 487 8.21 4.28 -2.95
N LYS A 488 7.12 4.11 -2.20
CA LYS A 488 6.31 2.89 -2.17
C LYS A 488 5.30 2.83 -3.32
N LEU A 489 4.69 3.97 -3.67
CA LEU A 489 3.68 4.04 -4.73
C LEU A 489 4.30 3.91 -6.13
N GLY A 490 5.44 4.56 -6.38
CA GLY A 490 6.10 4.62 -7.68
C GLY A 490 6.23 3.26 -8.38
N PRO A 491 6.80 2.23 -7.75
CA PRO A 491 6.93 0.89 -8.34
C PRO A 491 5.61 0.21 -8.70
N LEU A 492 4.50 0.60 -8.06
CA LEU A 492 3.18 0.02 -8.29
C LEU A 492 2.46 0.65 -9.50
N VAL A 493 2.76 1.91 -9.82
CA VAL A 493 1.95 2.71 -10.76
C VAL A 493 2.73 3.20 -11.98
N LEU A 494 4.04 3.41 -11.85
CA LEU A 494 4.85 3.96 -12.93
C LEU A 494 5.16 2.89 -13.98
N PRO A 495 5.18 3.24 -15.27
CA PRO A 495 5.67 2.35 -16.32
C PRO A 495 7.12 1.91 -16.07
N TYR A 496 7.48 0.70 -16.51
CA TYR A 496 8.83 0.17 -16.34
C TYR A 496 9.93 1.08 -16.92
N SER A 497 9.65 1.78 -18.02
CA SER A 497 10.58 2.75 -18.61
C SER A 497 10.92 3.90 -17.66
N GLU A 498 9.95 4.39 -16.89
CA GLU A 498 10.16 5.42 -15.86
C GLU A 498 10.86 4.86 -14.63
N GLN A 499 10.53 3.64 -14.22
CA GLN A 499 11.20 2.98 -13.10
C GLN A 499 12.69 2.77 -13.40
N LEU A 500 13.03 2.29 -14.60
CA LEU A 500 14.41 2.14 -15.05
C LEU A 500 15.13 3.48 -15.14
N ARG A 501 14.46 4.54 -15.64
CA ARG A 501 15.02 5.90 -15.68
C ARG A 501 15.33 6.42 -14.27
N TYR A 502 14.41 6.26 -13.33
CA TYR A 502 14.60 6.63 -11.94
C TYR A 502 15.75 5.85 -11.29
N ALA A 503 15.81 4.52 -11.50
CA ALA A 503 16.88 3.67 -10.98
C ALA A 503 18.25 4.07 -11.55
N TRP A 504 18.34 4.26 -12.87
CA TRP A 504 19.55 4.71 -13.55
C TRP A 504 20.04 6.07 -13.03
N MET A 505 19.14 7.04 -12.87
CA MET A 505 19.49 8.37 -12.35
C MET A 505 19.97 8.32 -10.90
N THR A 506 19.36 7.45 -10.08
CA THR A 506 19.77 7.24 -8.69
C THR A 506 21.16 6.61 -8.62
N VAL A 507 21.44 5.58 -9.44
CA VAL A 507 22.76 4.94 -9.54
C VAL A 507 23.81 5.91 -10.08
N ARG A 508 23.51 6.63 -11.16
CA ARG A 508 24.42 7.61 -11.77
C ARG A 508 24.83 8.69 -10.77
N ARG A 509 23.90 9.20 -9.95
CA ARG A 509 24.22 10.19 -8.90
C ARG A 509 25.08 9.61 -7.79
N ARG A 510 24.91 8.34 -7.44
CA ARG A 510 25.72 7.66 -6.42
C ARG A 510 27.15 7.43 -6.91
N ILE A 511 27.35 7.19 -8.21
CA ILE A 511 28.67 6.96 -8.84
C ILE A 511 29.37 8.28 -9.19
N ARG A 512 28.64 9.27 -9.71
CA ARG A 512 29.16 10.61 -10.07
C ARG A 512 28.30 11.69 -9.41
N PRO A 513 28.55 12.03 -8.14
CA PRO A 513 27.90 13.17 -7.51
C PRO A 513 28.34 14.45 -8.24
N PRO A 514 27.40 15.33 -8.66
CA PRO A 514 27.76 16.58 -9.33
C PRO A 514 28.57 17.48 -8.38
N PRO A 515 29.65 18.13 -8.86
CA PRO A 515 30.44 19.03 -8.03
C PRO A 515 29.59 20.25 -7.63
N GLY A 516 29.62 20.61 -6.35
CA GLY A 516 29.03 21.87 -5.85
C GLY A 516 27.58 21.82 -5.34
N ARG A 517 26.88 20.68 -5.30
CA ARG A 517 25.55 20.56 -4.67
C ARG A 517 25.53 19.53 -3.54
N ARG A 518 25.95 19.94 -2.34
CA ARG A 518 25.51 19.28 -1.09
C ARG A 518 24.04 19.66 -0.88
N GLY A 519 23.11 18.78 -1.29
CA GLY A 519 21.67 18.95 -0.99
C GLY A 519 20.70 19.07 -2.18
N GLY A 520 20.99 18.52 -3.36
CA GLY A 520 20.07 18.57 -4.51
C GLY A 520 18.99 17.48 -4.46
N GLY A 521 17.71 17.86 -4.34
CA GLY A 521 16.53 16.99 -4.18
C GLY A 521 16.48 15.74 -5.07
N LEU A 522 15.79 14.70 -4.56
CA LEU A 522 15.56 13.43 -5.26
C LEU A 522 15.08 13.69 -6.71
N PHE A 523 15.56 12.89 -7.66
CA PHE A 523 14.98 12.89 -9.00
C PHE A 523 13.55 12.39 -8.89
N VAL A 524 12.57 13.29 -9.01
CA VAL A 524 11.16 12.96 -8.89
C VAL A 524 10.71 12.28 -10.19
N PRO A 525 10.18 11.04 -10.16
CA PRO A 525 9.60 10.40 -11.33
C PRO A 525 8.45 11.22 -11.90
N ASN A 526 8.23 11.12 -13.22
CA ASN A 526 7.09 11.79 -13.83
C ASN A 526 5.80 10.98 -13.58
N PHE A 527 5.04 11.39 -12.57
CA PHE A 527 3.76 10.75 -12.22
C PHE A 527 2.63 11.03 -13.21
N LYS A 528 2.74 12.04 -14.09
CA LYS A 528 1.78 12.28 -15.19
C LYS A 528 1.75 11.14 -16.21
N LYS A 529 2.72 10.23 -16.18
CA LYS A 529 2.69 8.98 -16.99
C LYS A 529 1.86 7.86 -16.35
N ALA A 530 1.60 7.96 -15.04
CA ALA A 530 0.83 6.98 -14.28
C ALA A 530 -0.61 7.44 -14.04
N PHE A 531 -0.86 8.74 -14.00
CA PHE A 531 -2.14 9.33 -13.67
C PHE A 531 -2.51 10.44 -14.63
N GLU A 532 -3.79 10.47 -15.00
CA GLU A 532 -4.40 11.51 -15.80
C GLU A 532 -4.90 12.66 -14.94
N HIS A 533 -5.27 12.38 -13.67
CA HIS A 533 -5.83 13.36 -12.74
C HIS A 533 -5.23 13.25 -11.34
N PHE A 534 -5.16 14.38 -10.63
CA PHE A 534 -4.64 14.48 -9.27
C PHE A 534 -5.66 15.17 -8.36
N CYS A 535 -5.87 14.58 -7.18
CA CYS A 535 -6.68 15.11 -6.10
C CYS A 535 -5.76 15.28 -4.89
N ILE A 536 -5.28 16.49 -4.66
CA ILE A 536 -4.39 16.85 -3.57
C ILE A 536 -5.23 17.49 -2.47
N HIS A 537 -5.27 16.86 -1.30
CA HIS A 537 -6.04 17.35 -0.16
C HIS A 537 -5.94 18.87 0.02
N ALA A 538 -7.10 19.53 -0.08
CA ALA A 538 -7.31 20.95 0.12
C ALA A 538 -7.13 21.40 1.60
N GLY A 539 -5.96 21.16 2.18
CA GLY A 539 -5.63 21.57 3.55
C GLY A 539 -5.34 23.07 3.68
N GLY A 540 -5.02 23.73 2.57
CA GLY A 540 -4.66 25.14 2.47
C GLY A 540 -3.75 25.38 1.26
N ARG A 541 -3.65 26.63 0.80
CA ARG A 541 -2.87 26.99 -0.39
C ARG A 541 -1.43 26.49 -0.34
N GLY A 542 -0.74 26.69 0.79
CA GLY A 542 0.66 26.26 0.97
C GLY A 542 0.88 24.75 0.86
N VAL A 543 -0.11 23.93 1.23
CA VAL A 543 -0.03 22.46 1.09
C VAL A 543 -0.11 22.07 -0.38
N ILE A 544 -1.04 22.67 -1.13
CA ILE A 544 -1.21 22.42 -2.58
C ILE A 544 0.05 22.87 -3.34
N ASP A 545 0.50 24.10 -3.12
CA ASP A 545 1.68 24.68 -3.75
C ASP A 545 2.93 23.82 -3.46
N GLY A 546 3.12 23.42 -2.19
CA GLY A 546 4.22 22.56 -1.79
C GLY A 546 4.18 21.19 -2.45
N LEU A 547 3.00 20.61 -2.70
CA LEU A 547 2.89 19.32 -3.37
C LEU A 547 3.14 19.41 -4.87
N GLU A 548 2.59 20.42 -5.53
CA GLU A 548 2.86 20.69 -6.96
C GLU A 548 4.36 20.83 -7.20
N GLU A 549 5.06 21.58 -6.34
CA GLU A 549 6.52 21.74 -6.43
C GLU A 549 7.26 20.41 -6.18
N ASN A 550 6.91 19.68 -5.11
CA ASN A 550 7.56 18.41 -4.76
C ASN A 550 7.35 17.32 -5.81
N LEU A 551 6.21 17.33 -6.52
CA LEU A 551 5.85 16.35 -7.54
C LEU A 551 6.14 16.84 -8.98
N LYS A 552 6.54 18.10 -9.14
CA LYS A 552 6.72 18.78 -10.43
C LYS A 552 5.44 18.74 -11.29
N LEU A 553 4.32 19.03 -10.65
CA LEU A 553 3.02 19.16 -11.31
C LEU A 553 2.83 20.60 -11.78
N GLU A 554 2.03 20.76 -12.83
CA GLU A 554 1.61 22.06 -13.34
C GLU A 554 0.38 22.55 -12.58
N LYS A 555 0.06 23.85 -12.66
CA LYS A 555 -1.09 24.42 -11.94
C LYS A 555 -2.41 23.81 -12.40
N GLU A 556 -2.52 23.41 -13.67
CA GLU A 556 -3.72 22.73 -14.18
C GLU A 556 -3.92 21.35 -13.54
N ASP A 557 -2.84 20.66 -13.15
CA ASP A 557 -2.92 19.35 -12.48
C ASP A 557 -3.51 19.50 -11.06
N GLY A 558 -3.28 20.63 -10.40
CA GLY A 558 -3.83 20.95 -9.08
C GLY A 558 -5.17 21.71 -9.08
N GLU A 559 -5.75 21.98 -10.25
CA GLU A 559 -6.95 22.81 -10.40
C GLU A 559 -8.11 22.33 -9.53
N ALA A 560 -8.41 21.03 -9.52
CA ALA A 560 -9.50 20.46 -8.73
C ALA A 560 -9.33 20.73 -7.22
N SER A 561 -8.08 20.69 -6.75
CA SER A 561 -7.70 20.94 -5.35
C SER A 561 -7.87 22.41 -4.99
N ARG A 562 -7.43 23.31 -5.87
CA ARG A 562 -7.54 24.76 -5.68
C ARG A 562 -8.98 25.25 -5.74
N MET A 563 -9.77 24.75 -6.69
CA MET A 563 -11.18 25.12 -6.79
C MET A 563 -11.96 24.59 -5.60
N THR A 564 -11.67 23.36 -5.15
CA THR A 564 -12.27 22.80 -3.93
C THR A 564 -11.95 23.67 -2.71
N LEU A 565 -10.68 24.04 -2.52
CA LEU A 565 -10.27 24.92 -1.43
C LEU A 565 -10.98 26.29 -1.52
N TYR A 566 -11.06 26.87 -2.71
CA TYR A 566 -11.72 28.16 -2.91
C TYR A 566 -13.21 28.09 -2.60
N ARG A 567 -13.91 27.05 -3.07
CA ARG A 567 -15.36 26.97 -2.95
C ARG A 567 -15.83 26.44 -1.60
N PHE A 568 -15.20 25.39 -1.09
CA PHE A 568 -15.66 24.67 0.10
C PHE A 568 -14.73 24.85 1.30
N GLY A 569 -13.52 25.40 1.11
CA GLY A 569 -12.50 25.45 2.14
C GLY A 569 -11.93 24.07 2.48
N ASN A 570 -11.29 23.96 3.65
CA ASN A 570 -10.77 22.69 4.13
C ASN A 570 -11.87 21.90 4.85
N THR A 571 -12.51 20.96 4.16
CA THR A 571 -13.50 20.03 4.71
C THR A 571 -12.87 18.76 5.31
N SER A 572 -11.63 18.89 5.81
CA SER A 572 -10.87 17.85 6.51
C SER A 572 -10.77 16.54 5.71
N SER A 573 -11.25 15.43 6.27
CA SER A 573 -11.17 14.08 5.72
C SER A 573 -11.95 13.88 4.42
N SER A 574 -12.84 14.81 4.08
CA SER A 574 -13.72 14.73 2.91
C SER A 574 -13.22 15.48 1.68
N SER A 575 -12.21 16.37 1.79
CA SER A 575 -11.80 17.28 0.70
C SER A 575 -11.47 16.58 -0.62
N VAL A 576 -10.76 15.44 -0.57
CA VAL A 576 -10.35 14.70 -1.78
C VAL A 576 -11.53 14.10 -2.56
N TRP A 577 -12.73 14.03 -1.95
CA TRP A 577 -13.96 13.62 -2.62
C TRP A 577 -14.62 14.78 -3.35
N TYR A 578 -14.60 16.00 -2.78
CA TYR A 578 -15.04 17.20 -3.49
C TYR A 578 -14.18 17.46 -4.74
N GLU A 579 -12.89 17.20 -4.65
CA GLU A 579 -11.94 17.26 -5.77
C GLU A 579 -12.30 16.26 -6.88
N LEU A 580 -12.67 15.02 -6.51
CA LEU A 580 -13.14 14.03 -7.47
C LEU A 580 -14.49 14.42 -8.08
N CYS A 581 -15.45 14.92 -7.28
CA CYS A 581 -16.71 15.45 -7.79
C CYS A 581 -16.48 16.59 -8.80
N TYR A 582 -15.50 17.47 -8.55
CA TYR A 582 -15.16 18.55 -9.48
C TYR A 582 -14.72 17.99 -10.85
N LEU A 583 -13.86 16.96 -10.84
CA LEU A 583 -13.40 16.30 -12.07
C LEU A 583 -14.55 15.61 -12.82
N GLU A 584 -15.50 15.00 -12.10
CA GLU A 584 -16.73 14.43 -12.68
C GLU A 584 -17.60 15.52 -13.31
N ALA A 585 -17.91 16.58 -12.56
CA ALA A 585 -18.79 17.67 -13.00
C ALA A 585 -18.20 18.49 -14.16
N LYS A 586 -16.87 18.58 -14.26
CA LYS A 586 -16.19 19.19 -15.42
C LYS A 586 -16.15 18.29 -16.66
N GLY A 587 -16.57 17.03 -16.56
CA GLY A 587 -16.41 16.06 -17.64
C GLY A 587 -14.93 15.76 -17.96
N LYS A 588 -14.02 16.02 -17.01
CA LYS A 588 -12.58 15.73 -17.16
C LYS A 588 -12.32 14.23 -17.04
N MET A 589 -13.08 13.53 -16.20
CA MET A 589 -12.92 12.10 -15.94
C MET A 589 -13.48 11.23 -17.06
N LYS A 590 -12.64 10.44 -17.73
CA LYS A 590 -13.04 9.52 -18.80
C LYS A 590 -12.86 8.06 -18.41
N LYS A 591 -13.61 7.17 -19.05
CA LYS A 591 -13.47 5.72 -18.86
C LYS A 591 -12.04 5.28 -19.18
N GLY A 592 -11.37 4.65 -18.21
CA GLY A 592 -9.99 4.19 -18.32
C GLY A 592 -8.99 5.09 -17.59
N ASP A 593 -9.33 6.35 -17.34
CA ASP A 593 -8.49 7.31 -16.63
C ASP A 593 -8.18 6.84 -15.22
N ARG A 594 -7.01 7.25 -14.72
CA ARG A 594 -6.55 6.98 -13.37
C ARG A 594 -6.41 8.29 -12.62
N VAL A 595 -6.97 8.31 -11.42
CA VAL A 595 -6.88 9.45 -10.51
C VAL A 595 -6.15 9.05 -9.24
N TRP A 596 -5.27 9.94 -8.80
CA TRP A 596 -4.52 9.78 -7.56
C TRP A 596 -5.02 10.78 -6.51
N GLN A 597 -5.62 10.25 -5.45
CA GLN A 597 -5.95 11.02 -4.24
C GLN A 597 -4.79 10.95 -3.25
N ILE A 598 -4.38 12.12 -2.73
CA ILE A 598 -3.30 12.28 -1.76
C ILE A 598 -3.85 13.07 -0.57
N ALA A 599 -3.75 12.50 0.64
CA ALA A 599 -4.18 13.18 1.86
C ALA A 599 -3.13 13.11 2.97
N PHE A 600 -3.09 14.17 3.77
CA PHE A 600 -2.22 14.31 4.93
C PHE A 600 -3.03 14.44 6.21
N GLY A 601 -2.49 13.99 7.34
CA GLY A 601 -3.16 14.08 8.63
C GLY A 601 -2.18 14.07 9.79
N SER A 602 -2.69 14.35 10.98
CA SER A 602 -1.92 14.33 12.23
C SER A 602 -1.25 12.97 12.45
N GLY A 603 -0.16 12.93 13.19
CA GLY A 603 0.61 11.71 13.41
C GLY A 603 2.09 11.87 13.12
N PHE A 604 2.63 12.27 11.98
CA PHE A 604 2.05 12.68 10.70
C PHE A 604 1.79 11.50 9.76
N LYS A 605 0.76 11.60 8.92
CA LYS A 605 0.34 10.56 7.98
C LYS A 605 0.30 11.11 6.56
N CYS A 606 0.70 10.28 5.59
CA CYS A 606 0.53 10.56 4.16
C CYS A 606 -0.06 9.32 3.50
N ASN A 607 -1.26 9.45 2.94
CA ASN A 607 -2.00 8.33 2.35
C ASN A 607 -2.34 8.61 0.89
N SER A 608 -2.24 7.57 0.09
CA SER A 608 -2.48 7.62 -1.36
C SER A 608 -3.51 6.57 -1.75
N ALA A 609 -4.54 6.98 -2.48
CA ALA A 609 -5.51 6.09 -3.13
C ALA A 609 -5.46 6.28 -4.65
N VAL A 610 -5.39 5.16 -5.37
CA VAL A 610 -5.40 5.14 -6.83
C VAL A 610 -6.66 4.48 -7.32
N TRP A 611 -7.46 5.24 -8.04
CA TRP A 611 -8.69 4.78 -8.66
C TRP A 611 -8.52 4.71 -10.17
N LYS A 612 -9.17 3.75 -10.80
CA LYS A 612 -9.36 3.71 -12.25
C LYS A 612 -10.83 3.87 -12.58
N CYS A 613 -11.18 4.83 -13.42
CA CYS A 613 -12.53 4.98 -13.94
C CYS A 613 -12.87 3.78 -14.84
N ILE A 614 -13.97 3.10 -14.57
CA ILE A 614 -14.39 1.88 -15.28
C ILE A 614 -15.73 2.05 -16.03
N SER A 615 -16.47 3.13 -15.76
CA SER A 615 -17.71 3.48 -16.45
C SER A 615 -17.58 4.82 -17.19
N HIS A 616 -18.61 5.18 -17.94
CA HIS A 616 -18.77 6.55 -18.43
C HIS A 616 -19.37 7.40 -17.30
N ILE A 617 -18.75 8.55 -17.01
CA ILE A 617 -19.24 9.49 -16.01
C ILE A 617 -20.06 10.56 -16.73
N ASP A 618 -21.33 10.71 -16.35
CA ASP A 618 -22.17 11.78 -16.87
C ASP A 618 -21.86 13.08 -16.11
N PRO A 619 -21.32 14.13 -16.78
CA PRO A 619 -21.02 15.40 -16.11
C PRO A 619 -22.27 16.15 -15.63
N ASN A 620 -23.46 15.79 -16.16
CA ASN A 620 -24.73 16.40 -15.75
C ASN A 620 -25.37 15.70 -14.55
N GLU A 621 -24.80 14.59 -14.07
CA GLU A 621 -25.28 13.91 -12.87
C GLU A 621 -25.14 14.87 -11.67
N LEU A 622 -26.25 15.10 -10.96
CA LEU A 622 -26.28 16.02 -9.81
C LEU A 622 -25.28 15.60 -8.73
N ASN A 623 -24.47 16.56 -8.29
CA ASN A 623 -23.47 16.45 -7.25
C ASN A 623 -23.23 17.80 -6.57
N ALA A 624 -22.30 17.87 -5.61
CA ALA A 624 -22.03 19.07 -4.82
C ALA A 624 -21.60 20.30 -5.65
N TRP A 625 -21.15 20.11 -6.90
CA TRP A 625 -20.73 21.18 -7.78
C TRP A 625 -21.81 21.67 -8.76
N SER A 626 -22.86 20.88 -8.99
CA SER A 626 -23.75 21.02 -10.15
C SER A 626 -24.48 22.35 -10.27
N ASP A 627 -24.71 23.05 -9.16
CA ASP A 627 -25.40 24.34 -9.12
C ASP A 627 -24.62 25.49 -9.80
N ARG A 628 -23.28 25.44 -9.76
CA ARG A 628 -22.45 26.54 -10.26
C ARG A 628 -21.11 26.12 -10.85
N ILE A 629 -20.97 24.85 -11.26
CA ILE A 629 -19.73 24.33 -11.87
C ILE A 629 -19.28 25.13 -13.10
N SER A 630 -20.20 25.76 -13.82
CA SER A 630 -19.91 26.61 -14.98
C SER A 630 -19.09 27.86 -14.64
N LEU A 631 -19.12 28.33 -13.39
CA LEU A 631 -18.37 29.51 -12.92
C LEU A 631 -16.89 29.22 -12.65
N PHE A 632 -16.51 27.94 -12.61
CA PHE A 632 -15.14 27.51 -12.31
C PHE A 632 -14.38 27.15 -13.60
N PRO A 633 -13.05 27.16 -13.62
CA PRO A 633 -12.17 27.66 -12.58
C PRO A 633 -12.23 29.19 -12.47
N VAL A 634 -12.07 29.69 -11.25
CA VAL A 634 -11.92 31.13 -11.00
C VAL A 634 -10.45 31.50 -10.86
N GLN A 635 -10.10 32.75 -11.17
CA GLN A 635 -8.76 33.25 -10.92
C GLN A 635 -8.60 33.59 -9.44
N ILE A 636 -7.79 32.80 -8.73
CA ILE A 636 -7.49 33.05 -7.31
C ILE A 636 -6.41 34.14 -7.24
N PRO A 637 -6.63 35.25 -6.50
CA PRO A 637 -5.62 36.27 -6.30
C PRO A 637 -4.32 35.67 -5.76
N ASN A 638 -3.17 36.10 -6.32
CA ASN A 638 -1.89 35.83 -5.67
C ASN A 638 -1.81 36.78 -4.49
N GLY A 639 -1.84 36.28 -3.25
CA GLY A 639 -1.81 37.08 -2.02
C GLY A 639 -0.47 37.78 -1.76
N SER A 640 0.16 38.32 -2.80
CA SER A 640 1.38 39.12 -2.78
C SER A 640 1.02 40.61 -2.84
N HIS A 641 0.83 41.21 -1.67
CA HIS A 641 1.11 42.62 -1.44
C HIS A 641 2.10 42.71 -0.29
#